data_AF-A0A1B8J7H3-F1
#
_entry.id   AF-A0A1B8J7H3-F1
#
_cell.length_a   1.000
_cell.length_b   1.000
_cell.length_c   1.000
_cell.angle_alpha   90.00
_cell.angle_beta   90.00
_cell.angle_gamma   90.00
#
_symmetry.space_group_name_H-M   'P 1'
#
loop_
_entity.id
_entity.type
_entity.pdbx_description
1 polymer ?
#
loop_
_entity_poly.entity_id
_entity_poly.type
_entity_poly.pdbx_seq_one_letter_code
_entity_poly.pdbx_strand_id
1 'polypeptide(L)'
;MAIGKINSLGVGSGVLSYDVIDKLRDADERSMIKPIERKMEQNIEKQTALAEIKTLVTGMRVPSKILSDYSSYLGRSTHVNSDAIKASVASGVPMQDIKVDVHQLAQGDINEMGGKFESRESVFSENDVKLNFYTQGKNYSLNIKAGMTLGDVAQLITDETNGEVTGLIMKTGGSKPYQLMLNSKGMGDASRIYFGTTLKNDAVPNGAVDIGSGDLNLKIIDKNGNEQTIEVLLKTDGSSDTALALKEAIREAIEKNSDLKDLLDSEINIGLDKEGKGLVINDLRGNDISIEGAKANSLGFRTAQAKQEPLIESGKMVKAGKLSGTVMIGSVPLDLAKMTKDKNTSEQNAQIIAQAIENIAGMHASTDGSGKLILTSELGEIKIQASDAAGKQAIEDMGLRAGTIQGYAKLQDSLFKIKNIQQGKDAMISYNGALISRPSNEINDIVGGVSMTLQSTTEPGKPAIISIRRDDEAIIEQVKEFVKAYNELIPKLNETTRYDEDSKIAGVFNGVSDIRTIRSSLNSLISHSEYADSKVQSLMNYGITINDKSTMFLDESKLASAINADPKGTEEFFFGRDKKEPSGKEVHIDGVFTKIDKFLAGLADGSNSRLETYGSSLERDAKSLQKDKKSTSELLDTRYETMANRFAAYDSQIARTKNAFGSVQMMIDQSVAKK
;
A
#
# COMPACT_ATOMS: atom_id res chain seq x y z
N MET A 1 -10.76 -67.55 68.13
CA MET A 1 -9.37 -67.23 67.76
C MET A 1 -8.43 -68.15 68.53
N ALA A 2 -7.96 -69.23 67.89
CA ALA A 2 -6.99 -70.14 68.47
C ALA A 2 -5.60 -69.77 67.93
N ILE A 3 -4.75 -69.28 68.85
CA ILE A 3 -3.28 -69.27 68.83
C ILE A 3 -2.61 -68.57 67.63
N GLY A 4 -2.71 -67.24 67.60
CA GLY A 4 -1.65 -66.38 67.10
C GLY A 4 -1.14 -65.52 68.26
N LYS A 5 -0.08 -65.96 68.96
CA LYS A 5 0.62 -65.12 69.93
C LYS A 5 1.74 -64.38 69.22
N ILE A 6 1.68 -63.05 69.18
CA ILE A 6 2.82 -62.20 68.83
C ILE A 6 3.80 -62.31 70.01
N ASN A 7 4.92 -63.00 69.82
CA ASN A 7 5.84 -63.34 70.93
C ASN A 7 6.73 -62.18 71.39
N SER A 8 6.85 -61.10 70.62
CA SER A 8 7.54 -59.86 71.01
C SER A 8 7.26 -58.75 70.00
N LEU A 9 6.99 -57.53 70.47
CA LEU A 9 7.04 -56.30 69.68
C LEU A 9 8.48 -55.76 69.75
N GLY A 10 9.34 -56.23 68.84
CA GLY A 10 10.72 -55.75 68.72
C GLY A 10 10.81 -54.57 67.77
N VAL A 11 11.41 -53.46 68.23
CA VAL A 11 11.84 -52.34 67.37
C VAL A 11 13.36 -52.45 67.20
N GLY A 12 13.86 -52.46 65.97
CA GLY A 12 15.30 -52.49 65.68
C GLY A 12 15.94 -53.89 65.52
N SER A 13 15.18 -54.90 65.10
CA SER A 13 15.69 -56.25 64.83
C SER A 13 16.49 -56.31 63.51
N GLY A 14 17.75 -55.85 63.53
CA GLY A 14 18.66 -55.88 62.39
C GLY A 14 19.91 -55.01 62.61
N VAL A 15 20.97 -55.24 61.83
CA VAL A 15 22.18 -54.40 61.86
C VAL A 15 22.04 -53.29 60.83
N LEU A 16 22.43 -52.06 61.18
CA LEU A 16 22.45 -50.93 60.25
C LEU A 16 23.40 -51.22 59.08
N SER A 17 22.93 -51.05 57.85
CA SER A 17 23.73 -51.20 56.62
C SER A 17 23.39 -50.08 55.64
N TYR A 18 24.24 -49.85 54.64
CA TYR A 18 23.98 -48.88 53.57
C TYR A 18 22.65 -49.15 52.85
N ASP A 19 22.31 -50.42 52.58
CA ASP A 19 21.02 -50.82 51.98
C ASP A 19 19.80 -50.41 52.83
N VAL A 20 19.92 -50.44 54.17
CA VAL A 20 18.86 -49.98 55.07
C VAL A 20 18.72 -48.45 55.03
N ILE A 21 19.84 -47.72 54.92
CA ILE A 21 19.84 -46.25 54.80
C ILE A 21 19.19 -45.83 53.48
N ASP A 22 19.50 -46.50 52.37
CA ASP A 22 18.89 -46.22 51.06
C ASP A 22 17.37 -46.52 51.07
N LYS A 23 16.95 -47.64 51.66
CA LYS A 23 15.52 -47.97 51.81
C LYS A 23 14.75 -46.94 52.65
N LEU A 24 15.40 -46.38 53.67
CA LEU A 24 14.82 -45.29 54.48
C LEU A 24 14.72 -44.00 53.64
N ARG A 25 15.74 -43.68 52.85
CA ARG A 25 15.71 -42.55 51.91
C ARG A 25 14.57 -42.68 50.91
N ASP A 26 14.41 -43.83 50.28
CA ASP A 26 13.32 -44.10 49.34
C ASP A 26 11.93 -44.00 49.99
N ALA A 27 11.80 -44.39 51.26
CA ALA A 27 10.54 -44.25 52.01
C ALA A 27 10.24 -42.78 52.32
N ASP A 28 11.25 -42.02 52.74
CA ASP A 28 11.14 -40.59 53.01
C ASP A 28 10.86 -39.80 51.73
N GLU A 29 11.55 -40.07 50.62
CA GLU A 29 11.27 -39.46 49.31
C GLU A 29 9.85 -39.76 48.83
N ARG A 30 9.38 -41.01 48.98
CA ARG A 30 7.99 -41.38 48.64
C ARG A 30 6.95 -40.69 49.50
N SER A 31 7.25 -40.38 50.77
CA SER A 31 6.29 -39.73 51.66
C SER A 31 6.33 -38.21 51.57
N MET A 32 7.49 -37.61 51.27
CA MET A 32 7.70 -36.17 51.31
C MET A 32 7.74 -35.52 49.92
N ILE A 33 8.40 -36.15 48.93
CA ILE A 33 8.58 -35.59 47.58
C ILE A 33 7.43 -35.96 46.65
N LYS A 34 7.01 -37.23 46.62
CA LYS A 34 5.94 -37.69 45.70
C LYS A 34 4.63 -36.90 45.81
N PRO A 35 4.15 -36.49 47.00
CA PRO A 35 2.95 -35.64 47.08
C PRO A 35 3.14 -34.27 46.44
N ILE A 36 4.35 -33.69 46.51
CA ILE A 36 4.67 -32.40 45.86
C ILE A 36 4.70 -32.60 44.35
N GLU A 37 5.34 -33.67 43.85
CA GLU A 37 5.36 -34.01 42.42
C GLU A 37 3.95 -34.16 41.84
N ARG A 38 3.07 -34.88 42.54
CA ARG A 38 1.66 -35.02 42.13
C ARG A 38 0.93 -33.67 42.06
N LYS A 39 1.17 -32.77 43.02
CA LYS A 39 0.60 -31.41 42.98
C LYS A 39 1.16 -30.59 41.81
N MET A 40 2.44 -30.77 41.47
CA MET A 40 3.05 -30.12 40.30
C MET A 40 2.43 -30.62 38.99
N GLU A 41 2.28 -31.94 38.84
CA GLU A 41 1.61 -32.57 37.68
C GLU A 41 0.18 -32.03 37.51
N GLN A 42 -0.61 -32.02 38.59
CA GLN A 42 -1.96 -31.46 38.58
C GLN A 42 -1.99 -29.95 38.25
N ASN A 43 -1.00 -29.18 38.71
CA ASN A 43 -0.91 -27.77 38.38
C ASN A 43 -0.63 -27.56 36.88
N ILE A 44 0.26 -28.36 36.30
CA ILE A 44 0.56 -28.33 34.86
C ILE A 44 -0.68 -28.69 34.04
N GLU A 45 -1.41 -29.77 34.40
CA GLU A 45 -2.66 -30.13 33.74
C GLU A 45 -3.70 -29.00 33.79
N LYS A 46 -3.81 -28.31 34.93
CA LYS A 46 -4.66 -27.12 35.06
C LYS A 46 -4.20 -25.98 34.18
N GLN A 47 -2.90 -25.70 34.09
CA GLN A 47 -2.39 -24.64 33.22
C GLN A 47 -2.70 -24.94 31.75
N THR A 48 -2.50 -26.18 31.30
CA THR A 48 -2.82 -26.60 29.93
C THR A 48 -4.31 -26.48 29.63
N ALA A 49 -5.17 -27.03 30.50
CA ALA A 49 -6.62 -26.96 30.31
C ALA A 49 -7.15 -25.52 30.38
N LEU A 50 -6.58 -24.67 31.24
CA LEU A 50 -6.94 -23.24 31.33
C LEU A 50 -6.54 -22.49 30.06
N ALA A 51 -5.36 -22.76 29.51
CA ALA A 51 -4.91 -22.15 28.27
C ALA A 51 -5.86 -22.49 27.10
N GLU A 52 -6.26 -23.76 26.99
CA GLU A 52 -7.25 -24.21 25.99
C GLU A 52 -8.60 -23.52 26.18
N ILE A 53 -9.13 -23.46 27.41
CA ILE A 53 -10.39 -22.76 27.71
C ILE A 53 -10.27 -21.27 27.36
N LYS A 54 -9.16 -20.62 27.71
CA LYS A 54 -8.93 -19.21 27.36
C LYS A 54 -8.98 -19.00 25.85
N THR A 55 -8.30 -19.85 25.08
CA THR A 55 -8.35 -19.80 23.61
C THR A 55 -9.77 -19.96 23.08
N LEU A 56 -10.54 -20.92 23.59
CA LEU A 56 -11.93 -21.15 23.17
C LEU A 56 -12.87 -20.00 23.57
N VAL A 57 -12.68 -19.42 24.76
CA VAL A 57 -13.41 -18.21 25.21
C VAL A 57 -13.09 -17.02 24.32
N THR A 58 -11.81 -16.80 23.97
CA THR A 58 -11.42 -15.76 23.01
C THR A 58 -11.99 -16.02 21.63
N GLY A 59 -11.98 -17.28 21.17
CA GLY A 59 -12.57 -17.69 19.89
C GLY A 59 -14.06 -17.37 19.80
N MET A 60 -14.83 -17.69 20.84
CA MET A 60 -16.26 -17.35 20.94
C MET A 60 -16.50 -15.84 21.08
N ARG A 61 -15.57 -15.11 21.70
CA ARG A 61 -15.67 -13.66 21.86
C ARG A 61 -15.57 -12.92 20.53
N VAL A 62 -14.75 -13.37 19.59
CA VAL A 62 -14.56 -12.68 18.28
C VAL A 62 -15.87 -12.44 17.53
N PRO A 63 -16.68 -13.46 17.18
CA PRO A 63 -17.95 -13.23 16.50
C PRO A 63 -18.96 -12.50 17.39
N SER A 64 -18.96 -12.75 18.71
CA SER A 64 -19.81 -12.02 19.67
C SER A 64 -19.52 -10.52 19.64
N LYS A 65 -18.25 -10.14 19.59
CA LYS A 65 -17.79 -8.75 19.57
C LYS A 65 -18.19 -8.05 18.27
N ILE A 66 -18.03 -8.74 17.13
CA ILE A 66 -18.43 -8.21 15.82
C ILE A 66 -19.94 -8.00 15.79
N LEU A 67 -20.73 -8.96 16.27
CA LEU A 67 -22.19 -8.82 16.37
C LEU A 67 -22.62 -7.78 17.42
N SER A 68 -21.77 -7.46 18.39
CA SER A 68 -21.99 -6.37 19.35
C SER A 68 -21.48 -5.00 18.86
N ASP A 69 -21.10 -4.87 17.60
CA ASP A 69 -20.66 -3.58 17.03
C ASP A 69 -21.72 -3.04 16.08
N TYR A 70 -22.16 -1.80 16.30
CA TYR A 70 -23.12 -1.10 15.44
C TYR A 70 -22.66 -1.04 13.97
N SER A 71 -21.35 -0.90 13.72
CA SER A 71 -20.79 -0.79 12.37
C SER A 71 -21.04 -2.04 11.52
N SER A 72 -21.17 -3.22 12.14
CA SER A 72 -21.48 -4.48 11.44
C SER A 72 -22.84 -4.45 10.74
N TYR A 73 -23.78 -3.63 11.23
CA TYR A 73 -25.12 -3.49 10.66
C TYR A 73 -25.20 -2.38 9.59
N LEU A 74 -24.15 -1.57 9.49
CA LEU A 74 -23.99 -0.59 8.41
C LEU A 74 -23.34 -1.18 7.16
N GLY A 75 -22.93 -2.45 7.20
CA GLY A 75 -22.34 -3.18 6.08
C GLY A 75 -23.17 -3.07 4.80
N ARG A 76 -22.48 -2.94 3.67
CA ARG A 76 -23.09 -2.83 2.35
C ARG A 76 -22.41 -3.81 1.39
N SER A 77 -23.23 -4.50 0.62
CA SER A 77 -22.79 -5.39 -0.45
C SER A 77 -23.06 -4.71 -1.80
N THR A 78 -22.20 -5.00 -2.77
CA THR A 78 -22.38 -4.59 -4.17
C THR A 78 -22.58 -5.80 -5.05
N HIS A 79 -23.52 -5.69 -5.98
CA HIS A 79 -23.64 -6.60 -7.11
C HIS A 79 -23.58 -5.78 -8.39
N VAL A 80 -22.73 -6.20 -9.34
CA VAL A 80 -22.64 -5.57 -10.66
C VAL A 80 -23.07 -6.60 -11.69
N ASN A 81 -24.02 -6.22 -12.55
CA ASN A 81 -24.59 -7.11 -13.56
C ASN A 81 -23.74 -7.23 -14.85
N SER A 82 -22.50 -6.74 -14.83
CA SER A 82 -21.62 -6.63 -16.00
C SER A 82 -20.15 -6.77 -15.58
N ASP A 83 -19.35 -7.43 -16.41
CA ASP A 83 -17.90 -7.54 -16.23
C ASP A 83 -17.13 -6.26 -16.66
N ALA A 84 -17.83 -5.27 -17.21
CA ALA A 84 -17.23 -4.00 -17.62
C ALA A 84 -16.75 -3.16 -16.43
N ILE A 85 -17.31 -3.40 -15.24
CA ILE A 85 -17.03 -2.62 -14.03
C ILE A 85 -16.92 -3.55 -12.82
N LYS A 86 -15.92 -3.30 -11.96
CA LYS A 86 -15.93 -3.78 -10.58
C LYS A 86 -16.28 -2.64 -9.65
N ALA A 87 -17.09 -2.88 -8.63
CA ALA A 87 -17.49 -1.85 -7.68
C ALA A 87 -17.35 -2.34 -6.24
N SER A 88 -16.90 -1.45 -5.37
CA SER A 88 -16.88 -1.62 -3.93
C SER A 88 -17.58 -0.45 -3.26
N VAL A 89 -18.10 -0.69 -2.07
CA VAL A 89 -18.90 0.28 -1.34
C VAL A 89 -18.52 0.28 0.12
N ALA A 90 -18.45 1.47 0.72
CA ALA A 90 -18.24 1.66 2.14
C ALA A 90 -19.54 1.38 2.92
N SER A 91 -19.38 1.08 4.20
CA SER A 91 -20.52 0.94 5.11
C SER A 91 -21.31 2.26 5.20
N GLY A 92 -22.63 2.14 5.36
CA GLY A 92 -23.52 3.29 5.54
C GLY A 92 -23.95 4.00 4.25
N VAL A 93 -23.34 3.69 3.09
CA VAL A 93 -23.79 4.24 1.80
C VAL A 93 -25.27 3.87 1.58
N PRO A 94 -26.12 4.81 1.11
CA PRO A 94 -27.53 4.53 0.84
C PRO A 94 -27.72 3.37 -0.15
N MET A 95 -28.71 2.52 0.12
CA MET A 95 -29.10 1.45 -0.81
C MET A 95 -29.74 2.06 -2.05
N GLN A 96 -29.21 1.72 -3.22
CA GLN A 96 -29.70 2.22 -4.50
C GLN A 96 -29.13 1.37 -5.64
N ASP A 97 -29.68 1.57 -6.84
CA ASP A 97 -29.08 1.08 -8.08
C ASP A 97 -28.45 2.26 -8.82
N ILE A 98 -27.20 2.09 -9.22
CA ILE A 98 -26.44 3.09 -9.97
C ILE A 98 -26.25 2.56 -11.38
N LYS A 99 -26.71 3.33 -12.37
CA LYS A 99 -26.51 3.02 -13.79
C LYS A 99 -25.23 3.68 -14.28
N VAL A 100 -24.31 2.88 -14.81
CA VAL A 100 -23.04 3.35 -15.37
C VAL A 100 -22.89 2.83 -16.81
N ASP A 101 -22.77 3.75 -17.76
CA ASP A 101 -22.40 3.43 -19.15
C ASP A 101 -20.93 3.81 -19.35
N VAL A 102 -20.08 2.87 -19.73
CA VAL A 102 -18.65 3.10 -19.98
C VAL A 102 -18.44 3.28 -21.48
N HIS A 103 -18.23 4.53 -21.89
CA HIS A 103 -18.03 4.88 -23.30
C HIS A 103 -16.57 4.71 -23.73
N GLN A 104 -15.63 5.01 -22.82
CA GLN A 104 -14.20 4.94 -23.09
C GLN A 104 -13.43 4.68 -21.80
N LEU A 105 -12.34 3.93 -21.88
CA LEU A 105 -11.40 3.74 -20.78
C LEU A 105 -10.31 4.82 -20.80
N ALA A 106 -9.78 5.15 -19.63
CA ALA A 106 -8.57 5.94 -19.53
C ALA A 106 -7.39 5.14 -20.10
N GLN A 107 -6.56 5.82 -20.89
CA GLN A 107 -5.38 5.26 -21.54
C GLN A 107 -4.16 6.13 -21.22
N GLY A 108 -2.99 5.50 -21.13
CA GLY A 108 -1.71 6.20 -21.15
C GLY A 108 -1.23 6.42 -22.59
N ASP A 109 -0.24 7.29 -22.75
CA ASP A 109 0.35 7.65 -24.03
C ASP A 109 1.54 6.73 -24.37
N ILE A 110 1.57 6.21 -25.60
CA ILE A 110 2.61 5.28 -26.10
C ILE A 110 3.11 5.79 -27.44
N ASN A 111 4.40 6.09 -27.52
CA ASN A 111 5.02 6.70 -28.68
C ASN A 111 6.24 5.89 -29.15
N GLU A 112 6.32 5.60 -30.45
CA GLU A 112 7.58 5.17 -31.10
C GLU A 112 8.40 6.41 -31.43
N MET A 113 9.71 6.42 -31.13
CA MET A 113 10.63 7.51 -31.45
C MET A 113 11.79 7.09 -32.35
N GLY A 114 12.01 7.83 -33.43
CA GLY A 114 13.16 7.72 -34.30
C GLY A 114 13.15 6.49 -35.19
N GLY A 115 14.32 6.19 -35.77
CA GLY A 115 14.52 5.00 -36.61
C GLY A 115 14.66 3.71 -35.82
N LYS A 116 14.73 2.59 -36.54
CA LYS A 116 15.02 1.28 -35.95
C LYS A 116 16.53 0.99 -35.88
N PHE A 117 16.94 0.24 -34.86
CA PHE A 117 18.33 -0.07 -34.54
C PHE A 117 18.61 -1.58 -34.60
N GLU A 118 19.87 -1.94 -34.83
CA GLU A 118 20.34 -3.33 -34.92
C GLU A 118 20.43 -3.99 -33.55
N SER A 119 20.82 -3.22 -32.53
CA SER A 119 20.93 -3.68 -31.15
C SER A 119 20.68 -2.53 -30.17
N ARG A 120 20.63 -2.85 -28.88
CA ARG A 120 20.56 -1.84 -27.80
C ARG A 120 21.84 -1.00 -27.69
N GLU A 121 22.96 -1.54 -28.14
CA GLU A 121 24.29 -0.89 -28.13
C GLU A 121 24.55 -0.04 -29.38
N SER A 122 23.60 0.00 -30.32
CA SER A 122 23.70 0.88 -31.47
C SER A 122 23.70 2.34 -31.01
N VAL A 123 24.62 3.14 -31.53
CA VAL A 123 24.67 4.58 -31.29
C VAL A 123 23.36 5.22 -31.73
N PHE A 124 22.74 5.98 -30.83
CA PHE A 124 21.50 6.71 -31.09
C PHE A 124 21.76 7.96 -31.93
N SER A 125 22.79 8.74 -31.55
CA SER A 125 23.21 9.96 -32.26
C SER A 125 24.72 10.11 -32.29
N GLU A 126 25.27 10.46 -33.45
CA GLU A 126 26.69 10.82 -33.63
C GLU A 126 27.00 12.27 -33.20
N ASN A 127 25.97 13.08 -32.95
CA ASN A 127 26.10 14.47 -32.53
C ASN A 127 25.42 14.68 -31.16
N ASP A 128 25.87 15.71 -30.43
CA ASP A 128 25.13 16.21 -29.28
C ASP A 128 23.77 16.75 -29.75
N VAL A 129 22.67 16.19 -29.24
CA VAL A 129 21.31 16.60 -29.58
C VAL A 129 20.48 16.81 -28.31
N LYS A 130 19.42 17.59 -28.43
CA LYS A 130 18.53 17.91 -27.31
C LYS A 130 17.12 17.42 -27.62
N LEU A 131 16.57 16.62 -26.73
CA LEU A 131 15.17 16.17 -26.79
C LEU A 131 14.36 16.99 -25.79
N ASN A 132 13.37 17.72 -26.30
CA ASN A 132 12.42 18.47 -25.49
C ASN A 132 11.02 17.89 -25.64
N PHE A 133 10.31 17.78 -24.53
CA PHE A 133 8.89 17.44 -24.53
C PHE A 133 8.21 17.96 -23.26
N TYR A 134 6.89 18.09 -23.33
CA TYR A 134 6.02 18.47 -22.23
C TYR A 134 5.09 17.33 -21.87
N THR A 135 4.92 17.07 -20.57
CA THR A 135 3.89 16.16 -20.06
C THR A 135 3.60 16.45 -18.59
N GLN A 136 2.39 16.14 -18.10
CA GLN A 136 2.04 16.24 -16.68
C GLN A 136 2.39 17.60 -16.03
N GLY A 137 2.20 18.71 -16.76
CA GLY A 137 2.47 20.05 -16.25
C GLY A 137 3.93 20.51 -16.33
N LYS A 138 4.87 19.67 -16.80
CA LYS A 138 6.32 19.95 -16.79
C LYS A 138 6.96 19.84 -18.17
N ASN A 139 7.85 20.78 -18.49
CA ASN A 139 8.75 20.68 -19.63
C ASN A 139 10.00 19.89 -19.22
N TYR A 140 10.42 18.96 -20.07
CA TYR A 140 11.65 18.19 -19.92
C TYR A 140 12.59 18.55 -21.07
N SER A 141 13.88 18.68 -20.75
CA SER A 141 14.93 19.00 -21.71
C SER A 141 16.14 18.09 -21.47
N LEU A 142 16.30 17.09 -22.33
CA LEU A 142 17.27 16.01 -22.17
C LEU A 142 18.42 16.22 -23.16
N ASN A 143 19.64 16.26 -22.62
CA ASN A 143 20.84 16.38 -23.44
C ASN A 143 21.37 14.98 -23.78
N ILE A 144 21.21 14.57 -25.03
CA ILE A 144 21.74 13.30 -25.55
C ILE A 144 23.12 13.58 -26.13
N LYS A 145 24.14 12.94 -25.58
CA LYS A 145 25.53 13.14 -26.01
C LYS A 145 25.88 12.26 -27.21
N ALA A 146 26.75 12.79 -28.06
CA ALA A 146 27.33 12.02 -29.17
C ALA A 146 27.88 10.67 -28.66
N GLY A 147 27.50 9.58 -29.33
CA GLY A 147 27.93 8.22 -28.99
C GLY A 147 27.08 7.51 -27.93
N MET A 148 26.10 8.15 -27.31
CA MET A 148 25.14 7.46 -26.44
C MET A 148 24.40 6.36 -27.22
N THR A 149 24.27 5.19 -26.62
CA THR A 149 23.56 4.06 -27.22
C THR A 149 22.05 4.21 -27.10
N LEU A 150 21.30 3.41 -27.85
CA LEU A 150 19.84 3.30 -27.69
C LEU A 150 19.45 2.95 -26.24
N GLY A 151 20.23 2.07 -25.59
CA GLY A 151 20.10 1.73 -24.17
C GLY A 151 20.25 2.94 -23.26
N ASP A 152 21.32 3.70 -23.45
CA ASP A 152 21.61 4.88 -22.64
C ASP A 152 20.52 5.94 -22.76
N VAL A 153 20.00 6.17 -23.98
CA VAL A 153 18.93 7.16 -24.21
C VAL A 153 17.61 6.73 -23.56
N ALA A 154 17.24 5.45 -23.65
CA ALA A 154 16.06 4.94 -22.97
C ALA A 154 16.14 5.10 -21.45
N GLN A 155 17.32 4.85 -20.87
CA GLN A 155 17.55 5.02 -19.44
C GLN A 155 17.55 6.51 -19.06
N LEU A 156 18.21 7.38 -19.83
CA LEU A 156 18.24 8.82 -19.63
C LEU A 156 16.82 9.41 -19.58
N ILE A 157 15.93 8.98 -20.50
CA ILE A 157 14.52 9.40 -20.50
C ILE A 157 13.82 9.03 -19.20
N THR A 158 14.02 7.79 -18.75
CA THR A 158 13.40 7.29 -17.52
C THR A 158 13.92 8.02 -16.28
N ASP A 159 15.23 8.26 -16.21
CA ASP A 159 15.88 8.88 -15.06
C ASP A 159 15.57 10.38 -14.94
N GLU A 160 15.71 11.14 -16.03
CA GLU A 160 15.47 12.60 -16.05
C GLU A 160 13.99 12.95 -15.82
N THR A 161 13.09 12.01 -16.10
CA THR A 161 11.65 12.17 -15.83
C THR A 161 11.20 11.57 -14.51
N ASN A 162 12.09 10.99 -13.70
CA ASN A 162 11.75 10.22 -12.50
C ASN A 162 10.68 9.14 -12.76
N GLY A 163 10.72 8.54 -13.95
CA GLY A 163 9.78 7.52 -14.40
C GLY A 163 8.40 8.02 -14.80
N GLU A 164 8.13 9.33 -14.86
CA GLU A 164 6.88 9.87 -15.41
C GLU A 164 6.72 9.53 -16.91
N VAL A 165 7.84 9.47 -17.63
CA VAL A 165 7.94 8.86 -18.97
C VAL A 165 8.98 7.76 -18.91
N THR A 166 8.57 6.54 -19.24
CA THR A 166 9.49 5.39 -19.29
C THR A 166 10.01 5.22 -20.71
N GLY A 167 11.33 5.31 -20.88
CA GLY A 167 12.02 4.92 -22.10
C GLY A 167 12.19 3.40 -22.16
N LEU A 168 11.58 2.75 -23.15
CA LEU A 168 11.61 1.30 -23.33
C LEU A 168 12.17 0.96 -24.71
N ILE A 169 12.80 -0.21 -24.82
CA ILE A 169 13.27 -0.72 -26.12
C ILE A 169 12.46 -1.95 -26.49
N MET A 170 11.63 -1.81 -27.52
CA MET A 170 10.76 -2.88 -28.04
C MET A 170 11.38 -3.54 -29.27
N LYS A 171 11.25 -4.87 -29.38
CA LYS A 171 11.68 -5.63 -30.55
C LYS A 171 10.50 -5.80 -31.53
N THR A 172 10.54 -5.13 -32.67
CA THR A 172 9.44 -5.05 -33.68
C THR A 172 9.68 -5.88 -34.94
N GLY A 173 10.81 -6.58 -35.05
CA GLY A 173 11.16 -7.44 -36.21
C GLY A 173 11.79 -6.70 -37.39
N GLY A 174 12.35 -7.45 -38.35
CA GLY A 174 13.14 -6.94 -39.48
C GLY A 174 14.65 -6.98 -39.25
N SER A 175 15.44 -6.43 -40.19
CA SER A 175 16.91 -6.39 -40.12
C SER A 175 17.45 -5.50 -39.00
N LYS A 176 16.71 -4.44 -38.65
CA LYS A 176 16.94 -3.58 -37.48
C LYS A 176 15.73 -3.70 -36.56
N PRO A 177 15.71 -4.65 -35.61
CA PRO A 177 14.47 -4.99 -34.94
C PRO A 177 14.17 -4.13 -33.70
N TYR A 178 15.10 -3.29 -33.22
CA TYR A 178 14.92 -2.54 -31.97
C TYR A 178 14.37 -1.12 -32.22
N GLN A 179 13.33 -0.74 -31.48
CA GLN A 179 12.63 0.55 -31.55
C GLN A 179 12.59 1.18 -30.17
N LEU A 180 12.89 2.48 -30.07
CA LEU A 180 12.68 3.25 -28.85
C LEU A 180 11.18 3.56 -28.69
N MET A 181 10.65 3.28 -27.50
CA MET A 181 9.29 3.57 -27.07
C MET A 181 9.33 4.54 -25.89
N LEU A 182 8.46 5.54 -25.88
CA LEU A 182 8.25 6.45 -24.76
C LEU A 182 6.82 6.29 -24.29
N ASN A 183 6.66 5.79 -23.07
CA ASN A 183 5.36 5.50 -22.48
C ASN A 183 5.13 6.40 -21.27
N SER A 184 3.95 7.01 -21.17
CA SER A 184 3.55 7.71 -19.96
C SER A 184 3.29 6.70 -18.84
N LYS A 185 3.64 7.08 -17.61
CA LYS A 185 3.28 6.30 -16.41
C LYS A 185 1.81 6.46 -16.04
N GLY A 186 1.31 7.69 -16.16
CA GLY A 186 -0.09 8.02 -15.91
C GLY A 186 -1.00 7.64 -17.08
N MET A 187 -2.30 7.69 -16.80
CA MET A 187 -3.38 7.63 -17.80
C MET A 187 -4.04 9.00 -17.92
N GLY A 188 -4.95 9.15 -18.87
CA GLY A 188 -5.69 10.38 -19.06
C GLY A 188 -5.07 11.30 -20.10
N ASP A 189 -5.83 12.32 -20.51
CA ASP A 189 -5.41 13.30 -21.51
C ASP A 189 -4.19 14.11 -21.04
N ALA A 190 -4.08 14.36 -19.72
CA ALA A 190 -2.93 15.00 -19.09
C ALA A 190 -1.63 14.17 -19.16
N SER A 191 -1.71 12.87 -19.43
CA SER A 191 -0.55 11.97 -19.55
C SER A 191 0.10 11.98 -20.92
N ARG A 192 -0.50 12.67 -21.90
CA ARG A 192 0.07 12.83 -23.24
C ARG A 192 1.47 13.43 -23.19
N ILE A 193 2.33 12.95 -24.09
CA ILE A 193 3.70 13.43 -24.24
C ILE A 193 3.75 14.30 -25.49
N TYR A 194 3.88 15.60 -25.28
CA TYR A 194 3.88 16.61 -26.34
C TYR A 194 5.32 16.94 -26.73
N PHE A 195 5.74 16.54 -27.93
CA PHE A 195 7.05 16.89 -28.48
C PHE A 195 6.97 18.14 -29.35
N GLY A 196 8.07 18.83 -29.57
CA GLY A 196 8.08 20.06 -30.37
C GLY A 196 7.55 21.26 -29.58
N THR A 197 6.73 22.09 -30.22
CA THR A 197 6.32 23.38 -29.67
C THR A 197 5.00 23.23 -28.94
N THR A 198 4.90 23.78 -27.73
CA THR A 198 3.69 23.68 -26.91
C THR A 198 3.27 25.05 -26.39
N LEU A 199 2.04 25.45 -26.70
CA LEU A 199 1.36 26.61 -26.14
C LEU A 199 0.33 26.14 -25.10
N LYS A 200 0.25 26.86 -23.98
CA LYS A 200 -0.64 26.54 -22.86
C LYS A 200 -1.35 27.78 -22.38
N ASN A 201 -2.53 27.60 -21.81
CA ASN A 201 -3.20 28.61 -21.00
C ASN A 201 -3.30 28.17 -19.54
N ASP A 202 -3.51 29.16 -18.67
CA ASP A 202 -3.99 28.94 -17.31
C ASP A 202 -5.43 28.37 -17.34
N ALA A 203 -5.95 28.02 -16.16
CA ALA A 203 -7.33 27.54 -16.02
C ALA A 203 -8.34 28.47 -16.72
N VAL A 204 -9.16 27.88 -17.59
CA VAL A 204 -10.29 28.55 -18.22
C VAL A 204 -11.33 28.90 -17.14
N PRO A 205 -11.89 30.13 -17.12
CA PRO A 205 -12.88 30.50 -16.12
C PRO A 205 -14.11 29.59 -16.12
N ASN A 206 -14.56 29.20 -14.92
CA ASN A 206 -15.79 28.44 -14.75
C ASN A 206 -17.02 29.30 -15.08
N GLY A 207 -17.98 28.73 -15.81
CA GLY A 207 -19.26 29.37 -16.14
C GLY A 207 -19.53 29.45 -17.64
N ALA A 208 -20.60 30.16 -17.99
CA ALA A 208 -21.00 30.36 -19.38
C ALA A 208 -19.94 31.16 -20.15
N VAL A 209 -19.51 30.62 -21.29
CA VAL A 209 -18.55 31.26 -22.19
C VAL A 209 -19.21 31.44 -23.55
N ASP A 210 -19.07 32.64 -24.11
CA ASP A 210 -19.53 32.99 -25.47
C ASP A 210 -18.32 33.55 -26.23
N ILE A 211 -17.85 32.85 -27.26
CA ILE A 211 -16.73 33.22 -28.12
C ILE A 211 -17.29 33.40 -29.53
N GLY A 212 -17.35 34.65 -29.98
CA GLY A 212 -17.77 35.03 -31.33
C GLY A 212 -16.59 35.26 -32.27
N SER A 213 -16.90 35.72 -33.50
CA SER A 213 -15.87 36.09 -34.48
C SER A 213 -14.94 37.17 -33.92
N GLY A 214 -13.63 36.99 -34.11
CA GLY A 214 -12.57 37.87 -33.60
C GLY A 214 -12.28 37.76 -32.09
N ASP A 215 -13.04 36.99 -31.31
CA ASP A 215 -12.79 36.83 -29.88
C ASP A 215 -11.60 35.89 -29.60
N LEU A 216 -11.42 34.85 -30.42
CA LEU A 216 -10.30 33.90 -30.31
C LEU A 216 -9.90 33.38 -31.70
N ASN A 217 -8.65 33.61 -32.07
CA ASN A 217 -8.05 33.12 -33.31
C ASN A 217 -6.79 32.31 -32.99
N LEU A 218 -6.65 31.15 -33.62
CA LEU A 218 -5.48 30.29 -33.53
C LEU A 218 -4.70 30.38 -34.85
N LYS A 219 -3.40 30.64 -34.74
CA LYS A 219 -2.47 30.68 -35.88
C LYS A 219 -1.51 29.51 -35.79
N ILE A 220 -1.50 28.67 -36.83
CA ILE A 220 -0.64 27.49 -36.94
C ILE A 220 -0.14 27.38 -38.38
N ILE A 221 1.07 26.83 -38.55
CA ILE A 221 1.68 26.56 -39.85
C ILE A 221 1.09 25.30 -40.49
N ASP A 222 0.69 25.37 -41.76
CA ASP A 222 0.23 24.22 -42.53
C ASP A 222 1.37 23.31 -43.01
N LYS A 223 1.03 22.19 -43.69
CA LYS A 223 2.01 21.25 -44.25
C LYS A 223 2.93 21.84 -45.33
N ASN A 224 2.56 22.98 -45.91
CA ASN A 224 3.34 23.67 -46.94
C ASN A 224 4.20 24.79 -46.36
N GLY A 225 4.16 25.02 -45.04
CA GLY A 225 4.89 26.09 -44.37
C GLY A 225 4.18 27.45 -44.34
N ASN A 226 2.90 27.53 -44.73
CA ASN A 226 2.15 28.80 -44.67
C ASN A 226 1.42 28.95 -43.33
N GLU A 227 1.38 30.17 -42.79
CA GLU A 227 0.58 30.48 -41.60
C GLU A 227 -0.91 30.50 -41.95
N GLN A 228 -1.68 29.72 -41.20
CA GLN A 228 -3.14 29.66 -41.27
C GLN A 228 -3.72 30.29 -40.02
N THR A 229 -4.70 31.18 -40.19
CA THR A 229 -5.48 31.76 -39.07
C THR A 229 -6.88 31.15 -39.07
N ILE A 230 -7.27 30.52 -37.95
CA ILE A 230 -8.61 29.94 -37.78
C ILE A 230 -9.35 30.61 -36.62
N GLU A 231 -10.62 30.92 -36.85
CA GLU A 231 -11.51 31.43 -35.80
C GLU A 231 -12.07 30.27 -34.97
N VAL A 232 -12.13 30.45 -33.65
CA VAL A 232 -12.71 29.48 -32.73
C VAL A 232 -14.03 30.05 -32.22
N LEU A 233 -15.12 29.30 -32.39
CA LEU A 233 -16.46 29.69 -31.94
C LEU A 233 -16.93 28.73 -30.86
N LEU A 234 -17.47 29.25 -29.75
CA LEU A 234 -17.96 28.44 -28.65
C LEU A 234 -19.09 29.17 -27.91
N LYS A 235 -20.14 28.43 -27.55
CA LYS A 235 -21.18 28.92 -26.65
C LYS A 235 -21.56 27.85 -25.64
N THR A 236 -21.34 28.11 -24.35
CA THR A 236 -21.71 27.21 -23.24
C THR A 236 -22.70 27.90 -22.31
N ASP A 237 -23.54 27.10 -21.64
CA ASP A 237 -24.49 27.57 -20.61
C ASP A 237 -23.92 27.52 -19.19
N GLY A 238 -22.65 27.10 -19.04
CA GLY A 238 -21.94 26.96 -17.76
C GLY A 238 -22.25 25.68 -16.98
N SER A 239 -23.05 24.76 -17.54
CA SER A 239 -23.34 23.45 -16.93
C SER A 239 -22.29 22.38 -17.29
N SER A 240 -21.50 22.63 -18.33
CA SER A 240 -20.47 21.74 -18.86
C SER A 240 -19.06 22.21 -18.46
N ASP A 241 -18.10 21.29 -18.52
CA ASP A 241 -16.69 21.60 -18.35
C ASP A 241 -16.23 22.53 -19.48
N THR A 242 -15.99 23.79 -19.13
CA THR A 242 -15.64 24.84 -20.10
C THR A 242 -14.30 24.58 -20.79
N ALA A 243 -13.32 23.97 -20.12
CA ALA A 243 -12.03 23.66 -20.71
C ALA A 243 -12.17 22.55 -21.76
N LEU A 244 -12.92 21.50 -21.42
CA LEU A 244 -13.26 20.44 -22.39
C LEU A 244 -14.03 20.99 -23.59
N ALA A 245 -15.02 21.86 -23.36
CA ALA A 245 -15.77 22.49 -24.45
C ALA A 245 -14.88 23.35 -25.37
N LEU A 246 -13.93 24.10 -24.80
CA LEU A 246 -12.97 24.89 -25.56
C LEU A 246 -12.00 24.01 -26.36
N LYS A 247 -11.51 22.91 -25.79
CA LYS A 247 -10.69 21.91 -26.49
C LYS A 247 -11.42 21.42 -27.74
N GLU A 248 -12.68 20.99 -27.61
CA GLU A 248 -13.45 20.46 -28.75
C GLU A 248 -13.77 21.55 -29.78
N ALA A 249 -14.05 22.78 -29.37
CA ALA A 249 -14.26 23.91 -30.29
C ALA A 249 -13.00 24.21 -31.14
N ILE A 250 -11.81 24.16 -30.55
CA ILE A 250 -10.55 24.34 -31.29
C ILE A 250 -10.33 23.18 -32.27
N ARG A 251 -10.57 21.94 -31.84
CA ARG A 251 -10.46 20.75 -32.71
C ARG A 251 -11.40 20.85 -33.91
N GLU A 252 -12.65 21.23 -33.68
CA GLU A 252 -13.65 21.41 -34.74
C GLU A 252 -13.25 22.53 -35.72
N ALA A 253 -12.68 23.63 -35.23
CA ALA A 253 -12.16 24.71 -36.07
C ALA A 253 -11.01 24.24 -36.97
N ILE A 254 -10.09 23.42 -36.45
CA ILE A 254 -8.98 22.83 -37.22
C ILE A 254 -9.52 21.84 -38.26
N GLU A 255 -10.47 20.98 -37.88
CA GLU A 255 -11.05 19.96 -38.76
C GLU A 255 -11.80 20.58 -39.96
N LYS A 256 -12.41 21.76 -39.77
CA LYS A 256 -13.07 22.52 -40.85
C LYS A 256 -12.09 23.21 -41.81
N ASN A 257 -10.83 23.40 -41.43
CA ASN A 257 -9.83 24.02 -42.29
C ASN A 257 -9.15 22.95 -43.18
N SER A 258 -9.26 23.10 -44.50
CA SER A 258 -8.73 22.12 -45.48
C SER A 258 -7.22 21.93 -45.44
N ASP A 259 -6.47 22.94 -44.99
CA ASP A 259 -5.01 22.95 -44.96
C ASP A 259 -4.46 22.36 -43.65
N LEU A 260 -5.28 22.31 -42.59
CA LEU A 260 -4.89 21.84 -41.26
C LEU A 260 -5.52 20.51 -40.83
N LYS A 261 -6.67 20.12 -41.40
CA LYS A 261 -7.43 18.93 -40.94
C LYS A 261 -6.61 17.63 -40.90
N ASP A 262 -5.71 17.43 -41.87
CA ASP A 262 -4.90 16.20 -41.97
C ASP A 262 -3.81 16.15 -40.89
N LEU A 263 -3.54 17.29 -40.26
CA LEU A 263 -2.54 17.45 -39.21
C LEU A 263 -3.14 17.23 -37.82
N LEU A 264 -4.46 17.32 -37.65
CA LEU A 264 -5.09 17.13 -36.35
C LEU A 264 -4.86 15.70 -35.84
N ASP A 265 -4.45 15.58 -34.57
CA ASP A 265 -4.05 14.36 -33.85
C ASP A 265 -2.81 13.62 -34.39
N SER A 266 -2.33 13.97 -35.60
CA SER A 266 -1.09 13.42 -36.16
C SER A 266 0.11 14.31 -35.82
N GLU A 267 0.01 15.61 -36.10
CA GLU A 267 1.06 16.61 -35.88
C GLU A 267 0.60 17.74 -34.96
N ILE A 268 -0.66 18.18 -35.09
CA ILE A 268 -1.28 19.20 -34.25
C ILE A 268 -2.17 18.52 -33.22
N ASN A 269 -1.85 18.77 -31.95
CA ASN A 269 -2.45 18.07 -30.83
C ASN A 269 -3.07 19.07 -29.86
N ILE A 270 -4.37 18.92 -29.57
CA ILE A 270 -5.06 19.69 -28.54
C ILE A 270 -5.43 18.76 -27.40
N GLY A 271 -5.01 19.08 -26.19
CA GLY A 271 -5.40 18.37 -24.98
C GLY A 271 -5.61 19.30 -23.80
N LEU A 272 -5.84 18.70 -22.64
CA LEU A 272 -6.04 19.35 -21.37
C LEU A 272 -4.73 19.37 -20.57
N ASP A 273 -4.61 20.35 -19.69
CA ASP A 273 -3.53 20.40 -18.72
C ASP A 273 -3.73 19.37 -17.59
N LYS A 274 -2.79 19.33 -16.65
CA LYS A 274 -2.80 18.38 -15.54
C LYS A 274 -4.05 18.49 -14.65
N GLU A 275 -4.60 19.70 -14.51
CA GLU A 275 -5.79 19.93 -13.69
C GLU A 275 -7.10 19.70 -14.45
N GLY A 276 -7.03 19.47 -15.77
CA GLY A 276 -8.21 19.40 -16.63
C GLY A 276 -8.89 20.75 -16.88
N LYS A 277 -8.26 21.86 -16.50
CA LYS A 277 -8.85 23.21 -16.53
C LYS A 277 -8.22 24.12 -17.56
N GLY A 278 -6.98 23.84 -17.95
CA GLY A 278 -6.28 24.52 -19.03
C GLY A 278 -6.19 23.62 -20.27
N LEU A 279 -5.68 24.18 -21.35
CA LEU A 279 -5.39 23.51 -22.60
C LEU A 279 -3.89 23.43 -22.86
N VAL A 280 -3.55 22.44 -23.67
CA VAL A 280 -2.23 22.21 -24.23
C VAL A 280 -2.41 22.10 -25.74
N ILE A 281 -1.94 23.11 -26.47
CA ILE A 281 -1.90 23.15 -27.93
C ILE A 281 -0.47 22.84 -28.35
N ASN A 282 -0.29 21.84 -29.18
CA ASN A 282 1.03 21.36 -29.55
C ASN A 282 1.16 21.15 -31.05
N ASP A 283 2.32 21.52 -31.58
CA ASP A 283 2.76 21.20 -32.92
C ASP A 283 4.02 20.32 -32.80
N LEU A 284 3.83 19.05 -33.14
CA LEU A 284 4.85 18.00 -33.10
C LEU A 284 6.07 18.36 -33.93
N ARG A 285 5.92 19.18 -34.98
CA ARG A 285 7.03 19.56 -35.88
C ARG A 285 7.92 20.64 -35.29
N GLY A 286 7.46 21.31 -34.24
CA GLY A 286 8.19 22.42 -33.62
C GLY A 286 7.94 23.78 -34.26
N ASN A 287 6.91 23.92 -35.09
CA ASN A 287 6.53 25.21 -35.67
C ASN A 287 5.90 26.13 -34.63
N ASP A 288 5.84 27.42 -34.95
CA ASP A 288 5.23 28.43 -34.09
C ASP A 288 3.72 28.24 -33.97
N ILE A 289 3.21 28.49 -32.77
CA ILE A 289 1.77 28.51 -32.46
C ILE A 289 1.47 29.87 -31.83
N SER A 290 0.46 30.58 -32.31
CA SER A 290 0.00 31.80 -31.64
C SER A 290 -1.51 31.87 -31.49
N ILE A 291 -1.93 32.58 -30.45
CA ILE A 291 -3.32 32.86 -30.11
C ILE A 291 -3.51 34.38 -30.11
N GLU A 292 -4.56 34.83 -30.79
CA GLU A 292 -4.98 36.23 -30.86
C GLU A 292 -6.47 36.35 -30.52
N GLY A 293 -6.96 37.59 -30.42
CA GLY A 293 -8.38 37.89 -30.22
C GLY A 293 -8.69 38.56 -28.88
N ALA A 294 -9.87 39.20 -28.82
CA ALA A 294 -10.26 40.04 -27.70
C ALA A 294 -10.40 39.27 -26.36
N LYS A 295 -10.71 37.96 -26.42
CA LYS A 295 -10.95 37.11 -25.25
C LYS A 295 -9.83 36.12 -24.92
N ALA A 296 -8.74 36.09 -25.70
CA ALA A 296 -7.59 35.21 -25.44
C ALA A 296 -7.09 35.31 -23.98
N ASN A 297 -6.88 36.52 -23.49
CA ASN A 297 -6.43 36.78 -22.12
C ASN A 297 -7.46 36.35 -21.06
N SER A 298 -8.76 36.50 -21.32
CA SER A 298 -9.81 36.06 -20.39
C SER A 298 -9.93 34.53 -20.32
N LEU A 299 -9.51 33.82 -21.38
CA LEU A 299 -9.48 32.36 -21.45
C LEU A 299 -8.16 31.78 -20.89
N GLY A 300 -7.30 32.60 -20.30
CA GLY A 300 -6.07 32.16 -19.64
C GLY A 300 -4.83 32.15 -20.54
N PHE A 301 -4.91 32.53 -21.81
CA PHE A 301 -3.73 32.61 -22.71
C PHE A 301 -2.88 33.84 -22.36
N ARG A 302 -2.10 33.75 -21.28
CA ARG A 302 -1.18 34.82 -20.84
C ARG A 302 0.03 34.95 -21.76
N THR A 303 0.46 33.83 -22.33
CA THR A 303 1.47 33.79 -23.36
C THR A 303 0.73 33.62 -24.68
N ALA A 304 0.85 34.60 -25.58
CA ALA A 304 0.13 34.58 -26.85
C ALA A 304 0.84 33.74 -27.93
N GLN A 305 2.08 33.32 -27.70
CA GLN A 305 2.88 32.63 -28.71
C GLN A 305 3.84 31.62 -28.08
N ALA A 306 3.88 30.41 -28.65
CA ALA A 306 4.94 29.46 -28.45
C ALA A 306 5.79 29.45 -29.71
N LYS A 307 7.10 29.62 -29.55
CA LYS A 307 8.07 29.66 -30.65
C LYS A 307 8.98 28.45 -30.60
N GLN A 308 9.56 28.13 -31.75
CA GLN A 308 10.68 27.20 -31.79
C GLN A 308 11.82 27.66 -30.85
N GLU A 309 12.39 26.73 -30.08
CA GLU A 309 13.53 27.03 -29.21
C GLU A 309 14.76 27.48 -30.02
N PRO A 310 15.58 28.39 -29.48
CA PRO A 310 16.83 28.74 -30.10
C PRO A 310 17.76 27.52 -30.21
N LEU A 311 18.58 27.47 -31.26
CA LEU A 311 19.53 26.37 -31.45
C LEU A 311 20.60 26.39 -30.36
N ILE A 312 21.02 27.59 -29.95
CA ILE A 312 22.06 27.78 -28.95
C ILE A 312 21.70 28.95 -28.04
N GLU A 313 21.68 28.70 -26.73
CA GLU A 313 21.88 29.72 -25.72
C GLU A 313 23.23 29.47 -25.05
N SER A 314 24.10 30.48 -25.00
CA SER A 314 25.42 30.32 -24.41
C SER A 314 25.32 29.97 -22.92
N GLY A 315 26.05 28.93 -22.49
CA GLY A 315 25.99 28.39 -21.12
C GLY A 315 26.49 29.36 -20.04
N LYS A 316 27.25 30.39 -20.43
CA LYS A 316 27.69 31.49 -19.57
C LYS A 316 27.74 32.78 -20.38
N MET A 317 27.82 33.90 -19.66
CA MET A 317 28.07 35.20 -20.28
C MET A 317 29.38 35.16 -21.08
N VAL A 318 29.40 35.83 -22.22
CA VAL A 318 30.63 36.08 -22.98
C VAL A 318 31.62 36.79 -22.07
N LYS A 319 32.85 36.32 -22.01
CA LYS A 319 33.87 36.88 -21.13
C LYS A 319 34.13 38.35 -21.45
N ALA A 320 34.21 39.17 -20.41
CA ALA A 320 34.53 40.59 -20.51
C ALA A 320 36.01 40.81 -20.89
N GLY A 321 36.30 41.99 -21.42
CA GLY A 321 37.62 42.39 -21.89
C GLY A 321 37.92 41.89 -23.30
N LYS A 322 39.20 41.96 -23.68
CA LYS A 322 39.65 41.55 -25.01
C LYS A 322 39.76 40.04 -25.09
N LEU A 323 39.10 39.47 -26.09
CA LEU A 323 39.18 38.08 -26.46
C LEU A 323 40.24 37.88 -27.55
N SER A 324 40.67 36.63 -27.74
CA SER A 324 41.69 36.25 -28.72
C SER A 324 41.29 34.98 -29.44
N GLY A 325 41.78 34.80 -30.67
CA GLY A 325 41.51 33.62 -31.49
C GLY A 325 40.42 33.86 -32.55
N THR A 326 40.32 32.92 -33.47
CA THR A 326 39.32 32.93 -34.55
C THR A 326 38.37 31.75 -34.39
N VAL A 327 37.07 32.03 -34.41
CA VAL A 327 36.00 31.02 -34.31
C VAL A 327 35.23 30.98 -35.61
N MET A 328 35.02 29.79 -36.16
CA MET A 328 34.19 29.58 -37.34
C MET A 328 32.77 29.27 -36.87
N ILE A 329 31.80 30.11 -37.23
CA ILE A 329 30.38 29.89 -36.98
C ILE A 329 29.68 29.78 -38.34
N GLY A 330 29.04 28.63 -38.59
CA GLY A 330 28.59 28.25 -39.92
C GLY A 330 29.78 28.12 -40.86
N SER A 331 29.86 29.01 -41.85
CA SER A 331 30.96 29.08 -42.83
C SER A 331 31.84 30.32 -42.70
N VAL A 332 31.60 31.18 -41.70
CA VAL A 332 32.27 32.49 -41.58
C VAL A 332 33.23 32.51 -40.39
N PRO A 333 34.51 32.92 -40.59
CA PRO A 333 35.46 33.10 -39.50
C PRO A 333 35.26 34.46 -38.80
N LEU A 334 35.15 34.42 -37.47
CA LEU A 334 35.08 35.59 -36.59
C LEU A 334 36.40 35.77 -35.84
N ASP A 335 37.11 36.87 -36.11
CA ASP A 335 38.36 37.24 -35.43
C ASP A 335 38.07 38.08 -34.19
N LEU A 336 37.99 37.43 -33.04
CA LEU A 336 37.56 38.08 -31.80
C LEU A 336 38.54 39.14 -31.29
N ALA A 337 39.83 39.03 -31.65
CA ALA A 337 40.85 40.00 -31.27
C ALA A 337 40.67 41.37 -31.96
N LYS A 338 40.07 41.36 -33.15
CA LYS A 338 39.70 42.59 -33.89
C LYS A 338 38.34 43.15 -33.44
N MET A 339 37.44 42.28 -33.00
CA MET A 339 36.08 42.65 -32.62
C MET A 339 35.97 43.21 -31.20
N THR A 340 36.74 42.66 -30.26
CA THR A 340 36.64 42.98 -28.82
C THR A 340 37.77 43.88 -28.32
N LYS A 341 37.53 44.59 -27.21
CA LYS A 341 38.49 45.55 -26.61
C LYS A 341 38.70 45.28 -25.12
N ASP A 342 39.83 45.72 -24.57
CA ASP A 342 40.25 45.42 -23.19
C ASP A 342 39.25 45.83 -22.11
N LYS A 343 38.42 46.86 -22.38
CA LYS A 343 37.42 47.39 -21.44
C LYS A 343 35.98 47.00 -21.78
N ASN A 344 35.75 46.14 -22.77
CA ASN A 344 34.39 45.72 -23.10
C ASN A 344 33.77 44.94 -21.94
N THR A 345 32.52 45.23 -21.61
CA THR A 345 31.73 44.37 -20.72
C THR A 345 31.33 43.07 -21.43
N SER A 346 30.83 42.09 -20.67
CA SER A 346 30.27 40.87 -21.23
C SER A 346 29.16 41.14 -22.24
N GLU A 347 28.22 42.03 -21.89
CA GLU A 347 27.12 42.42 -22.79
C GLU A 347 27.62 43.12 -24.05
N GLN A 348 28.60 44.03 -23.94
CA GLN A 348 29.19 44.67 -25.13
C GLN A 348 29.85 43.65 -26.06
N ASN A 349 30.58 42.68 -25.50
CA ASN A 349 31.16 41.60 -26.30
C ASN A 349 30.08 40.73 -26.95
N ALA A 350 29.04 40.35 -26.20
CA ALA A 350 27.92 39.57 -26.73
C ALA A 350 27.20 40.31 -27.86
N GLN A 351 26.92 41.60 -27.71
CA GLN A 351 26.28 42.43 -28.74
C GLN A 351 27.12 42.51 -30.03
N ILE A 352 28.43 42.76 -29.91
CA ILE A 352 29.34 42.83 -31.06
C ILE A 352 29.38 41.49 -31.80
N ILE A 353 29.45 40.39 -31.05
CA ILE A 353 29.49 39.04 -31.63
C ILE A 353 28.15 38.67 -32.26
N ALA A 354 27.02 38.92 -31.57
CA ALA A 354 25.69 38.66 -32.09
C ALA A 354 25.46 39.42 -33.40
N GLN A 355 25.83 40.70 -33.45
CA GLN A 355 25.74 41.50 -34.67
C GLN A 355 26.61 40.94 -35.80
N ALA A 356 27.80 40.42 -35.51
CA ALA A 356 28.64 39.78 -36.53
C ALA A 356 28.03 38.47 -37.05
N ILE A 357 27.37 37.69 -36.19
CA ILE A 357 26.69 36.45 -36.58
C ILE A 357 25.41 36.76 -37.37
N GLU A 358 24.64 37.79 -36.99
CA GLU A 358 23.43 38.23 -37.72
C GLU A 358 23.73 38.63 -39.17
N ASN A 359 24.96 39.06 -39.46
CA ASN A 359 25.38 39.38 -40.83
C ASN A 359 25.74 38.13 -41.67
N ILE A 360 25.71 36.93 -41.08
CA ILE A 360 25.92 35.67 -41.79
C ILE A 360 24.57 35.25 -42.38
N ALA A 361 24.52 35.02 -43.70
CA ALA A 361 23.29 34.62 -44.38
C ALA A 361 22.66 33.36 -43.75
N GLY A 362 21.36 33.43 -43.44
CA GLY A 362 20.60 32.33 -42.84
C GLY A 362 20.88 32.06 -41.36
N MET A 363 21.61 32.96 -40.67
CA MET A 363 21.84 32.92 -39.23
C MET A 363 21.11 34.09 -38.57
N HIS A 364 20.61 33.86 -37.35
CA HIS A 364 20.16 34.95 -36.49
C HIS A 364 20.82 34.85 -35.12
N ALA A 365 21.18 36.00 -34.58
CA ALA A 365 21.87 36.10 -33.30
C ALA A 365 21.44 37.35 -32.53
N SER A 366 21.11 37.15 -31.26
CA SER A 366 20.76 38.20 -30.32
C SER A 366 21.43 38.00 -28.97
N THR A 367 21.20 38.93 -28.04
CA THR A 367 21.62 38.81 -26.64
C THR A 367 20.40 38.75 -25.74
N ASP A 368 20.56 38.13 -24.56
CA ASP A 368 19.54 38.18 -23.49
C ASP A 368 19.61 39.48 -22.65
N GLY A 369 20.47 40.43 -23.04
CA GLY A 369 20.77 41.65 -22.29
C GLY A 369 21.70 41.48 -21.09
N SER A 370 22.07 40.24 -20.73
CA SER A 370 22.98 39.92 -19.62
C SER A 370 24.40 39.60 -20.06
N GLY A 371 24.62 39.47 -21.37
CA GLY A 371 25.87 39.07 -22.00
C GLY A 371 25.88 37.63 -22.49
N LYS A 372 24.73 36.95 -22.56
CA LYS A 372 24.63 35.65 -23.24
C LYS A 372 24.23 35.83 -24.70
N LEU A 373 24.65 34.89 -25.52
CA LEU A 373 24.30 34.79 -26.94
C LEU A 373 23.11 33.84 -27.12
N ILE A 374 22.17 34.23 -27.98
CA ILE A 374 21.06 33.40 -28.44
C ILE A 374 21.19 33.28 -29.95
N LEU A 375 21.35 32.06 -30.48
CA LEU A 375 21.60 31.82 -31.90
C LEU A 375 20.54 30.89 -32.49
N THR A 376 20.07 31.21 -33.70
CA THR A 376 19.23 30.36 -34.55
C THR A 376 19.75 30.37 -35.99
N SER A 377 19.18 29.49 -36.82
CA SER A 377 19.48 29.43 -38.25
C SER A 377 18.26 28.95 -39.02
N GLU A 378 18.06 29.52 -40.21
CA GLU A 378 17.04 29.07 -41.18
C GLU A 378 17.25 27.59 -41.58
N LEU A 379 18.49 27.08 -41.50
CA LEU A 379 18.79 25.68 -41.81
C LEU A 379 18.48 24.71 -40.66
N GLY A 380 18.19 25.23 -39.46
CA GLY A 380 17.98 24.44 -38.25
C GLY A 380 19.26 23.79 -37.70
N GLU A 381 20.44 24.21 -38.15
CA GLU A 381 21.74 23.69 -37.73
C GLU A 381 22.77 24.81 -37.64
N ILE A 382 23.63 24.76 -36.61
CA ILE A 382 24.80 25.64 -36.48
C ILE A 382 26.05 24.79 -36.25
N LYS A 383 27.07 25.01 -37.06
CA LYS A 383 28.39 24.38 -36.90
C LYS A 383 29.36 25.38 -36.29
N ILE A 384 30.00 25.01 -35.19
CA ILE A 384 31.00 25.83 -34.48
C ILE A 384 32.33 25.08 -34.45
N GLN A 385 33.38 25.69 -35.00
CA GLN A 385 34.71 25.08 -35.07
C GLN A 385 35.82 26.10 -34.81
N ALA A 386 36.97 25.61 -34.33
CA ALA A 386 38.19 26.38 -34.22
C ALA A 386 39.39 25.50 -34.58
N SER A 387 40.35 26.07 -35.30
CA SER A 387 41.50 25.36 -35.84
C SER A 387 42.70 25.32 -34.88
N ASP A 388 42.79 26.28 -33.95
CA ASP A 388 43.91 26.44 -33.03
C ASP A 388 43.46 26.49 -31.55
N ALA A 389 44.42 26.49 -30.63
CA ALA A 389 44.15 26.50 -29.19
C ALA A 389 43.47 27.81 -28.74
N ALA A 390 43.84 28.94 -29.33
CA ALA A 390 43.24 30.23 -29.01
C ALA A 390 41.76 30.30 -29.40
N GLY A 391 41.39 29.82 -30.59
CA GLY A 391 40.00 29.72 -31.04
C GLY A 391 39.19 28.71 -30.23
N LYS A 392 39.78 27.60 -29.78
CA LYS A 392 39.10 26.67 -28.85
C LYS A 392 38.78 27.35 -27.52
N GLN A 393 39.75 28.09 -26.95
CA GLN A 393 39.51 28.88 -25.75
C GLN A 393 38.48 29.99 -25.98
N ALA A 394 38.45 30.59 -27.18
CA ALA A 394 37.48 31.59 -27.56
C ALA A 394 36.03 31.06 -27.55
N ILE A 395 35.80 29.86 -28.10
CA ILE A 395 34.49 29.18 -28.04
C ILE A 395 34.04 29.04 -26.59
N GLU A 396 34.93 28.59 -25.71
CA GLU A 396 34.62 28.49 -24.28
C GLU A 396 34.39 29.86 -23.65
N ASP A 397 35.18 30.89 -23.97
CA ASP A 397 35.02 32.25 -23.46
C ASP A 397 33.71 32.91 -23.91
N MET A 398 33.15 32.48 -25.04
CA MET A 398 31.81 32.86 -25.52
C MET A 398 30.69 32.05 -24.85
N GLY A 399 31.02 31.08 -24.00
CA GLY A 399 30.05 30.17 -23.40
C GLY A 399 29.43 29.17 -24.39
N LEU A 400 30.11 28.92 -25.50
CA LEU A 400 29.69 28.01 -26.56
C LEU A 400 30.43 26.67 -26.47
N ARG A 401 30.06 25.72 -27.33
CA ARG A 401 30.74 24.43 -27.50
C ARG A 401 31.03 24.20 -28.97
N ALA A 402 32.19 23.61 -29.27
CA ALA A 402 32.52 23.19 -30.62
C ALA A 402 31.70 21.97 -31.02
N GLY A 403 31.31 21.88 -32.29
CA GLY A 403 30.50 20.79 -32.84
C GLY A 403 29.44 21.26 -33.81
N THR A 404 28.62 20.32 -34.24
CA THR A 404 27.39 20.59 -34.99
C THR A 404 26.21 20.51 -34.02
N ILE A 405 25.45 21.59 -33.92
CA ILE A 405 24.24 21.68 -33.12
C ILE A 405 23.05 21.70 -34.07
N GLN A 406 22.12 20.76 -33.90
CA GLN A 406 20.91 20.64 -34.71
C GLN A 406 19.68 20.84 -33.83
N GLY A 407 18.70 21.59 -34.36
CA GLY A 407 17.44 21.84 -33.68
C GLY A 407 16.48 20.66 -33.79
N TYR A 408 15.49 20.64 -32.90
CA TYR A 408 14.45 19.61 -32.89
C TYR A 408 13.74 19.50 -34.25
N ALA A 409 13.25 20.61 -34.82
CA ALA A 409 12.52 20.60 -36.10
C ALA A 409 13.32 19.98 -37.25
N LYS A 410 14.65 20.18 -37.26
CA LYS A 410 15.55 19.58 -38.25
C LYS A 410 15.64 18.06 -38.11
N LEU A 411 15.53 17.55 -36.88
CA LEU A 411 15.67 16.14 -36.53
C LEU A 411 14.33 15.41 -36.42
N GLN A 412 13.21 16.14 -36.44
CA GLN A 412 11.88 15.60 -36.19
C GLN A 412 11.48 14.55 -37.24
N ASP A 413 11.83 14.70 -38.51
CA ASP A 413 11.53 13.68 -39.53
C ASP A 413 12.49 12.47 -39.54
N SER A 414 13.55 12.50 -38.71
CA SER A 414 14.60 11.48 -38.69
C SER A 414 14.81 10.90 -37.31
N LEU A 415 15.68 11.50 -36.49
CA LEU A 415 16.06 11.01 -35.17
C LEU A 415 14.91 11.07 -34.16
N PHE A 416 14.08 12.12 -34.23
CA PHE A 416 12.95 12.34 -33.34
C PHE A 416 11.61 12.10 -34.01
N LYS A 417 11.56 11.24 -35.04
CA LYS A 417 10.32 10.88 -35.70
C LYS A 417 9.38 10.19 -34.72
N ILE A 418 8.24 10.83 -34.43
CA ILE A 418 7.26 10.29 -33.50
C ILE A 418 6.14 9.61 -34.27
N LYS A 419 5.78 8.41 -33.82
CA LYS A 419 4.53 7.75 -34.20
C LYS A 419 3.78 7.38 -32.92
N ASN A 420 2.67 8.05 -32.67
CA ASN A 420 1.79 7.73 -31.56
C ASN A 420 1.05 6.41 -31.86
N ILE A 421 1.20 5.43 -30.96
CA ILE A 421 0.57 4.10 -31.06
C ILE A 421 -0.70 4.04 -30.23
N GLN A 422 -0.70 4.73 -29.10
CA GLN A 422 -1.85 4.89 -28.22
C GLN A 422 -1.79 6.29 -27.62
N GLN A 423 -2.87 7.04 -27.76
CA GLN A 423 -2.98 8.38 -27.24
C GLN A 423 -3.46 8.33 -25.78
N GLY A 424 -2.81 9.10 -24.91
CA GLY A 424 -3.33 9.34 -23.55
C GLY A 424 -4.71 9.99 -23.62
N LYS A 425 -5.72 9.35 -23.03
CA LYS A 425 -7.12 9.82 -23.03
C LYS A 425 -7.77 9.51 -21.70
N ASP A 426 -8.71 10.35 -21.28
CA ASP A 426 -9.51 10.11 -20.08
C ASP A 426 -10.53 8.99 -20.28
N ALA A 427 -10.94 8.36 -19.18
CA ALA A 427 -12.13 7.54 -19.12
C ALA A 427 -13.36 8.43 -19.25
N MET A 428 -14.34 8.00 -20.04
CA MET A 428 -15.60 8.71 -20.23
C MET A 428 -16.74 7.77 -19.89
N ILE A 429 -17.56 8.17 -18.91
CA ILE A 429 -18.69 7.37 -18.45
C ILE A 429 -19.95 8.22 -18.30
N SER A 430 -21.12 7.60 -18.44
CA SER A 430 -22.39 8.19 -18.04
C SER A 430 -22.81 7.61 -16.70
N TYR A 431 -22.82 8.44 -15.65
CA TYR A 431 -23.25 8.07 -14.30
C TYR A 431 -24.69 8.57 -14.07
N ASN A 432 -25.65 7.65 -14.00
CA ASN A 432 -27.09 7.96 -13.93
C ASN A 432 -27.57 8.93 -15.03
N GLY A 433 -26.95 8.87 -16.22
CA GLY A 433 -27.25 9.75 -17.35
C GLY A 433 -26.35 10.99 -17.47
N ALA A 434 -25.60 11.35 -16.41
CA ALA A 434 -24.66 12.47 -16.46
C ALA A 434 -23.31 12.01 -17.04
N LEU A 435 -22.87 12.63 -18.14
CA LEU A 435 -21.58 12.36 -18.75
C LEU A 435 -20.45 12.98 -17.91
N ILE A 436 -19.45 12.19 -17.56
CA ILE A 436 -18.30 12.61 -16.78
C ILE A 436 -16.99 12.02 -17.34
N SER A 437 -15.91 12.76 -17.17
CA SER A 437 -14.55 12.38 -17.57
C SER A 437 -13.66 12.18 -16.35
N ARG A 438 -12.75 11.19 -16.38
CA ARG A 438 -11.73 10.96 -15.35
C ARG A 438 -10.40 10.50 -15.93
N PRO A 439 -9.25 10.93 -15.39
CA PRO A 439 -7.95 10.55 -15.91
C PRO A 439 -7.56 9.09 -15.62
N SER A 440 -8.36 8.35 -14.85
CA SER A 440 -8.07 7.00 -14.38
C SER A 440 -9.27 6.08 -14.56
N ASN A 441 -8.99 4.78 -14.73
CA ASN A 441 -10.00 3.72 -14.68
C ASN A 441 -10.40 3.35 -13.24
N GLU A 442 -9.65 3.81 -12.24
CA GLU A 442 -10.01 3.72 -10.83
C GLU A 442 -10.71 5.01 -10.41
N ILE A 443 -12.01 4.93 -10.13
CA ILE A 443 -12.86 6.08 -9.87
C ILE A 443 -13.47 5.95 -8.48
N ASN A 444 -13.16 6.89 -7.59
CA ASN A 444 -13.57 6.89 -6.18
C ASN A 444 -14.07 8.26 -5.69
N ASP A 445 -14.26 9.21 -6.60
CA ASP A 445 -14.49 10.62 -6.29
C ASP A 445 -15.85 11.14 -6.80
N ILE A 446 -16.68 10.29 -7.40
CA ILE A 446 -18.03 10.69 -7.87
C ILE A 446 -19.00 10.80 -6.68
N VAL A 447 -19.07 9.74 -5.88
CA VAL A 447 -19.94 9.67 -4.69
C VAL A 447 -19.11 9.13 -3.54
N GLY A 448 -19.18 9.82 -2.39
CA GLY A 448 -18.48 9.39 -1.18
C GLY A 448 -18.82 7.95 -0.81
N GLY A 449 -17.78 7.12 -0.65
CA GLY A 449 -17.92 5.73 -0.25
C GLY A 449 -18.26 4.75 -1.38
N VAL A 450 -18.36 5.17 -2.64
CA VAL A 450 -18.47 4.27 -3.80
C VAL A 450 -17.19 4.34 -4.60
N SER A 451 -16.55 3.19 -4.82
CA SER A 451 -15.38 3.07 -5.68
C SER A 451 -15.64 2.08 -6.80
N MET A 452 -15.22 2.40 -8.02
CA MET A 452 -15.38 1.55 -9.18
C MET A 452 -14.11 1.49 -10.03
N THR A 453 -13.85 0.32 -10.59
CA THR A 453 -12.75 0.07 -11.52
C THR A 453 -13.36 -0.27 -12.88
N LEU A 454 -13.04 0.52 -13.90
CA LEU A 454 -13.47 0.28 -15.27
C LEU A 454 -12.56 -0.76 -15.94
N GLN A 455 -13.15 -1.77 -16.56
CA GLN A 455 -12.42 -2.89 -17.18
C GLN A 455 -12.60 -2.94 -18.69
N SER A 456 -13.78 -2.56 -19.18
CA SER A 456 -14.11 -2.47 -20.61
C SER A 456 -15.21 -1.44 -20.85
N THR A 457 -15.43 -1.09 -22.11
CA THR A 457 -16.63 -0.34 -22.50
C THR A 457 -17.89 -1.20 -22.32
N THR A 458 -19.03 -0.56 -22.06
CA THR A 458 -20.34 -1.24 -22.05
C THR A 458 -20.91 -1.34 -23.46
N GLU A 459 -21.78 -2.33 -23.68
CA GLU A 459 -22.51 -2.43 -24.95
C GLU A 459 -23.55 -1.29 -25.03
N PRO A 460 -23.74 -0.65 -26.21
CA PRO A 460 -24.74 0.39 -26.39
C PRO A 460 -26.14 -0.05 -25.92
N GLY A 461 -26.75 0.74 -25.04
CA GLY A 461 -28.08 0.46 -24.48
C GLY A 461 -28.11 -0.59 -23.36
N LYS A 462 -26.97 -1.18 -22.99
CA LYS A 462 -26.82 -2.14 -21.89
C LYS A 462 -25.79 -1.62 -20.87
N PRO A 463 -26.18 -0.62 -20.05
CA PRO A 463 -25.31 -0.09 -19.02
C PRO A 463 -25.02 -1.14 -17.94
N ALA A 464 -23.89 -0.98 -17.24
CA ALA A 464 -23.65 -1.67 -15.99
C ALA A 464 -24.56 -1.08 -14.90
N ILE A 465 -25.14 -1.95 -14.08
CA ILE A 465 -25.97 -1.59 -12.93
C ILE A 465 -25.24 -2.07 -11.69
N ILE A 466 -24.82 -1.12 -10.85
CA ILE A 466 -24.23 -1.38 -9.54
C ILE A 466 -25.37 -1.32 -8.52
N SER A 467 -25.77 -2.47 -8.01
CA SER A 467 -26.79 -2.61 -6.97
C SER A 467 -26.15 -2.64 -5.59
N ILE A 468 -26.42 -1.61 -4.79
CA ILE A 468 -25.98 -1.52 -3.40
C ILE A 468 -27.09 -2.03 -2.50
N ARG A 469 -26.80 -3.05 -1.68
CA ARG A 469 -27.74 -3.68 -0.75
C ARG A 469 -27.12 -3.82 0.64
N ARG A 470 -27.92 -4.23 1.62
CA ARG A 470 -27.42 -4.56 2.97
C ARG A 470 -26.59 -5.85 2.89
N ASP A 471 -25.54 -5.92 3.69
CA ASP A 471 -24.67 -7.09 3.76
C ASP A 471 -25.14 -8.05 4.87
N ASP A 472 -26.27 -8.72 4.63
CA ASP A 472 -26.84 -9.67 5.60
C ASP A 472 -26.02 -10.95 5.73
N GLU A 473 -25.36 -11.34 4.66
CA GLU A 473 -24.52 -12.53 4.62
C GLU A 473 -23.39 -12.44 5.64
N ALA A 474 -22.76 -11.26 5.75
CA ALA A 474 -21.74 -11.01 6.76
C ALA A 474 -22.27 -11.25 8.19
N ILE A 475 -23.50 -10.84 8.50
CA ILE A 475 -24.12 -11.06 9.82
C ILE A 475 -24.40 -12.56 10.04
N ILE A 476 -24.94 -13.24 9.03
CA ILE A 476 -25.24 -14.69 9.09
C ILE A 476 -23.98 -15.50 9.36
N GLU A 477 -22.89 -15.20 8.66
CA GLU A 477 -21.61 -15.89 8.85
C GLU A 477 -21.02 -15.65 10.25
N GLN A 478 -21.16 -14.45 10.84
CA GLN A 478 -20.75 -14.23 12.23
C GLN A 478 -21.58 -15.04 13.24
N VAL A 479 -22.90 -15.17 13.01
CA VAL A 479 -23.74 -16.01 13.87
C VAL A 479 -23.36 -17.49 13.77
N LYS A 480 -23.00 -17.96 12.57
CA LYS A 480 -22.53 -19.32 12.33
C LYS A 480 -21.20 -19.60 13.05
N GLU A 481 -20.24 -18.69 12.97
CA GLU A 481 -18.98 -18.79 13.72
C GLU A 481 -19.20 -18.73 15.24
N PHE A 482 -20.18 -17.94 15.70
CA PHE A 482 -20.59 -17.96 17.11
C PHE A 482 -21.12 -19.34 17.55
N VAL A 483 -22.03 -19.93 16.79
CA VAL A 483 -22.61 -21.26 17.07
C VAL A 483 -21.51 -22.34 17.12
N LYS A 484 -20.57 -22.28 16.16
CA LYS A 484 -19.41 -23.17 16.12
C LYS A 484 -18.53 -23.01 17.37
N ALA A 485 -18.15 -21.79 17.71
CA ALA A 485 -17.30 -21.53 18.87
C ALA A 485 -17.97 -21.92 20.20
N TYR A 486 -19.30 -21.74 20.33
CA TYR A 486 -20.07 -22.26 21.46
C TYR A 486 -19.96 -23.79 21.55
N ASN A 487 -20.15 -24.49 20.43
CA ASN A 487 -20.08 -25.95 20.36
C ASN A 487 -18.67 -26.53 20.56
N GLU A 488 -17.62 -25.72 20.44
CA GLU A 488 -16.25 -26.11 20.82
C GLU A 488 -15.98 -25.84 22.32
N LEU A 489 -16.43 -24.71 22.85
CA LEU A 489 -16.21 -24.31 24.24
C LEU A 489 -16.96 -25.19 25.26
N ILE A 490 -18.25 -25.43 25.02
CA ILE A 490 -19.11 -26.11 26.01
C ILE A 490 -18.66 -27.55 26.31
N PRO A 491 -18.32 -28.39 25.30
CA PRO A 491 -17.75 -29.71 25.56
C PRO A 491 -16.47 -29.65 26.39
N LYS A 492 -15.55 -28.71 26.09
CA LYS A 492 -14.31 -28.58 26.85
C LYS A 492 -14.54 -28.16 28.30
N LEU A 493 -15.48 -27.25 28.54
CA LEU A 493 -15.91 -26.91 29.90
C LEU A 493 -16.51 -28.12 30.62
N ASN A 494 -17.28 -28.96 29.92
CA ASN A 494 -17.86 -30.17 30.52
C ASN A 494 -16.78 -31.21 30.88
N GLU A 495 -15.87 -31.50 29.96
CA GLU A 495 -14.72 -32.41 30.16
C GLU A 495 -13.89 -32.00 31.37
N THR A 496 -13.60 -30.71 31.49
CA THR A 496 -12.69 -30.21 32.53
C THR A 496 -13.35 -29.97 33.87
N THR A 497 -14.68 -29.88 33.96
CA THR A 497 -15.38 -29.54 35.23
C THR A 497 -16.25 -30.65 35.80
N ARG A 498 -16.57 -31.72 35.05
CA ARG A 498 -17.45 -32.78 35.52
C ARG A 498 -16.68 -34.02 35.97
N TYR A 499 -17.32 -34.80 36.84
CA TYR A 499 -16.87 -36.16 37.12
C TYR A 499 -17.37 -37.08 36.01
N ASP A 500 -16.47 -37.89 35.47
CA ASP A 500 -16.80 -38.88 34.46
C ASP A 500 -17.05 -40.23 35.15
N GLU A 501 -18.28 -40.72 35.04
CA GLU A 501 -18.72 -41.93 35.75
C GLU A 501 -18.11 -43.22 35.18
N ASP A 502 -17.64 -43.21 33.94
CA ASP A 502 -17.10 -44.38 33.25
C ASP A 502 -15.60 -44.57 33.56
N SER A 503 -14.81 -43.52 33.38
CA SER A 503 -13.39 -43.50 33.70
C SER A 503 -13.09 -43.37 35.19
N LYS A 504 -14.11 -43.00 36.00
CA LYS A 504 -13.99 -42.66 37.43
C LYS A 504 -13.04 -41.50 37.72
N ILE A 505 -12.74 -40.67 36.73
CA ILE A 505 -11.83 -39.52 36.83
C ILE A 505 -12.64 -38.22 36.92
N ALA A 506 -12.27 -37.36 37.87
CA ALA A 506 -12.79 -36.00 37.94
C ALA A 506 -12.04 -35.10 36.96
N GLY A 507 -12.76 -34.28 36.19
CA GLY A 507 -12.16 -33.21 35.40
C GLY A 507 -11.29 -32.30 36.28
N VAL A 508 -10.21 -31.79 35.70
CA VAL A 508 -9.14 -31.07 36.42
C VAL A 508 -9.64 -29.83 37.20
N PHE A 509 -10.79 -29.27 36.82
CA PHE A 509 -11.47 -28.11 37.42
C PHE A 509 -12.77 -28.44 38.15
N ASN A 510 -13.04 -29.70 38.51
CA ASN A 510 -14.29 -30.08 39.19
C ASN A 510 -14.60 -29.27 40.46
N GLY A 511 -13.56 -28.90 41.22
CA GLY A 511 -13.67 -28.05 42.41
C GLY A 511 -13.59 -26.53 42.16
N VAL A 512 -13.34 -26.07 40.95
CA VAL A 512 -13.03 -24.65 40.66
C VAL A 512 -14.28 -23.91 40.22
N SER A 513 -14.85 -23.11 41.13
CA SER A 513 -16.08 -22.34 40.90
C SER A 513 -15.96 -21.37 39.72
N ASP A 514 -14.78 -20.76 39.54
CA ASP A 514 -14.56 -19.74 38.51
C ASP A 514 -14.70 -20.31 37.10
N ILE A 515 -14.35 -21.59 36.90
CA ILE A 515 -14.52 -22.30 35.63
C ILE A 515 -15.92 -22.92 35.53
N ARG A 516 -16.41 -23.53 36.61
CA ARG A 516 -17.71 -24.22 36.63
C ARG A 516 -18.90 -23.29 36.36
N THR A 517 -18.82 -22.04 36.81
CA THR A 517 -19.91 -21.06 36.66
C THR A 517 -20.03 -20.49 35.24
N ILE A 518 -18.98 -20.60 34.41
CA ILE A 518 -18.96 -20.07 33.04
C ILE A 518 -20.15 -20.62 32.24
N ARG A 519 -20.35 -21.94 32.28
CA ARG A 519 -21.44 -22.61 31.56
C ARG A 519 -22.82 -22.11 31.99
N SER A 520 -23.08 -22.04 33.29
CA SER A 520 -24.38 -21.55 33.79
C SER A 520 -24.64 -20.10 33.43
N SER A 521 -23.60 -19.25 33.45
CA SER A 521 -23.70 -17.85 33.06
C SER A 521 -23.97 -17.70 31.57
N LEU A 522 -23.26 -18.44 30.70
CA LEU A 522 -23.52 -18.45 29.26
C LEU A 522 -24.94 -18.94 28.94
N ASN A 523 -25.37 -20.05 29.55
CA ASN A 523 -26.71 -20.57 29.33
C ASN A 523 -27.79 -19.56 29.79
N SER A 524 -27.56 -18.83 30.88
CA SER A 524 -28.47 -17.78 31.34
C SER A 524 -28.55 -16.59 30.37
N LEU A 525 -27.43 -16.22 29.74
CA LEU A 525 -27.39 -15.15 28.75
C LEU A 525 -28.07 -15.55 27.44
N ILE A 526 -27.82 -16.79 26.99
CA ILE A 526 -28.37 -17.31 25.73
C ILE A 526 -29.86 -17.64 25.85
N SER A 527 -30.30 -18.14 27.01
CA SER A 527 -31.73 -18.43 27.26
C SER A 527 -32.52 -17.17 27.66
N HIS A 528 -31.87 -16.01 27.70
CA HIS A 528 -32.55 -14.76 28.00
C HIS A 528 -33.56 -14.44 26.92
N SER A 529 -34.77 -14.11 27.35
CA SER A 529 -35.82 -13.59 26.48
C SER A 529 -36.13 -12.17 26.91
N GLU A 530 -36.21 -11.26 25.95
CA GLU A 530 -36.55 -9.86 26.18
C GLU A 530 -37.96 -9.56 25.70
N TYR A 531 -38.63 -8.64 26.39
CA TYR A 531 -39.91 -8.12 25.95
C TYR A 531 -39.70 -6.75 25.33
N ALA A 532 -39.82 -6.67 24.01
CA ALA A 532 -39.70 -5.44 23.23
C ALA A 532 -40.89 -5.33 22.28
N ASP A 533 -41.48 -4.15 22.17
CA ASP A 533 -42.59 -3.83 21.25
C ASP A 533 -43.73 -4.86 21.25
N SER A 534 -44.14 -5.25 22.45
CA SER A 534 -45.21 -6.21 22.68
C SER A 534 -44.95 -7.63 22.13
N LYS A 535 -43.69 -7.97 21.86
CA LYS A 535 -43.24 -9.30 21.44
C LYS A 535 -42.11 -9.80 22.34
N VAL A 536 -42.13 -11.10 22.62
CA VAL A 536 -40.99 -11.77 23.26
C VAL A 536 -39.95 -12.06 22.16
N GLN A 537 -38.76 -11.48 22.30
CA GLN A 537 -37.61 -11.74 21.46
C GLN A 537 -36.61 -12.65 22.18
N SER A 538 -36.14 -13.67 21.48
CA SER A 538 -35.16 -14.64 21.95
C SER A 538 -34.31 -15.10 20.77
N LEU A 539 -33.16 -15.71 21.05
CA LEU A 539 -32.31 -16.30 20.01
C LEU A 539 -33.06 -17.34 19.15
N MET A 540 -34.09 -18.00 19.69
CA MET A 540 -34.94 -18.92 18.93
C MET A 540 -35.74 -18.24 17.81
N ASN A 541 -36.11 -16.96 17.98
CA ASN A 541 -36.79 -16.19 16.93
C ASN A 541 -35.88 -15.99 15.70
N TYR A 542 -34.57 -15.96 15.93
CA TYR A 542 -33.52 -15.82 14.92
C TYR A 542 -32.91 -17.17 14.49
N GLY A 543 -33.56 -18.29 14.81
CA GLY A 543 -33.12 -19.63 14.38
C GLY A 543 -32.00 -20.25 15.20
N ILE A 544 -31.58 -19.62 16.30
CA ILE A 544 -30.54 -20.15 17.19
C ILE A 544 -31.21 -20.89 18.35
N THR A 545 -30.95 -22.19 18.46
CA THR A 545 -31.57 -23.05 19.48
C THR A 545 -30.53 -23.90 20.20
N ILE A 546 -30.85 -24.35 21.42
CA ILE A 546 -30.02 -25.25 22.21
C ILE A 546 -30.84 -26.49 22.58
N ASN A 547 -30.26 -27.69 22.41
CA ASN A 547 -30.91 -28.94 22.82
C ASN A 547 -30.65 -29.28 24.31
N ASP A 548 -31.27 -30.37 24.77
CA ASP A 548 -31.08 -30.95 26.11
C ASP A 548 -29.62 -31.29 26.45
N LYS A 549 -28.80 -31.58 25.45
CA LYS A 549 -27.35 -31.85 25.57
C LYS A 549 -26.47 -30.59 25.57
N SER A 550 -27.05 -29.38 25.63
CA SER A 550 -26.31 -28.10 25.54
C SER A 550 -25.52 -27.94 24.24
N THR A 551 -26.03 -28.50 23.13
CA THR A 551 -25.51 -28.28 21.78
C THR A 551 -26.35 -27.21 21.09
N MET A 552 -25.70 -26.22 20.49
CA MET A 552 -26.34 -25.13 19.77
C MET A 552 -26.51 -25.47 18.29
N PHE A 553 -27.68 -25.14 17.73
CA PHE A 553 -28.03 -25.31 16.32
C PHE A 553 -28.47 -23.97 15.73
N LEU A 554 -28.12 -23.76 14.46
CA LEU A 554 -28.54 -22.60 13.67
C LEU A 554 -29.43 -23.06 12.51
N ASP A 555 -30.62 -22.49 12.43
CA ASP A 555 -31.44 -22.48 11.22
C ASP A 555 -31.15 -21.20 10.43
N GLU A 556 -30.23 -21.31 9.45
CA GLU A 556 -29.80 -20.19 8.61
C GLU A 556 -30.96 -19.57 7.83
N SER A 557 -31.92 -20.38 7.39
CA SER A 557 -33.10 -19.90 6.64
C SER A 557 -34.00 -19.03 7.50
N LYS A 558 -34.18 -19.40 8.77
CA LYS A 558 -34.95 -18.64 9.74
C LYS A 558 -34.22 -17.37 10.17
N LEU A 559 -32.90 -17.42 10.32
CA LEU A 559 -32.07 -16.24 10.58
C LEU A 559 -32.19 -15.24 9.43
N ALA A 560 -31.95 -15.67 8.19
CA ALA A 560 -32.06 -14.83 7.00
C ALA A 560 -33.46 -14.23 6.86
N SER A 561 -34.52 -15.01 7.15
CA SER A 561 -35.89 -14.52 7.13
C SER A 561 -36.15 -13.46 8.20
N ALA A 562 -35.62 -13.65 9.41
CA ALA A 562 -35.77 -12.69 10.51
C ALA A 562 -35.05 -11.38 10.21
N ILE A 563 -33.81 -11.44 9.72
CA ILE A 563 -33.01 -10.27 9.32
C ILE A 563 -33.72 -9.49 8.22
N ASN A 564 -34.25 -10.17 7.20
CA ASN A 564 -34.93 -9.51 6.09
C ASN A 564 -36.28 -8.89 6.49
N ALA A 565 -37.05 -9.56 7.36
CA ALA A 565 -38.35 -9.09 7.79
C ALA A 565 -38.28 -7.86 8.71
N ASP A 566 -37.31 -7.84 9.62
CA ASP A 566 -37.10 -6.73 10.55
C ASP A 566 -35.59 -6.49 10.83
N PRO A 567 -34.91 -5.77 9.91
CA PRO A 567 -33.48 -5.52 10.03
C PRO A 567 -33.14 -4.69 11.26
N LYS A 568 -33.96 -3.68 11.55
CA LYS A 568 -33.76 -2.81 12.70
C LYS A 568 -34.00 -3.56 14.00
N GLY A 569 -35.05 -4.37 14.07
CA GLY A 569 -35.28 -5.24 15.22
C GLY A 569 -34.14 -6.25 15.43
N THR A 570 -33.51 -6.75 14.36
CA THR A 570 -32.33 -7.62 14.46
C THR A 570 -31.14 -6.86 15.06
N GLU A 571 -30.82 -5.68 14.53
CA GLU A 571 -29.78 -4.81 15.06
C GLU A 571 -30.02 -4.51 16.55
N GLU A 572 -31.23 -4.09 16.91
CA GLU A 572 -31.58 -3.76 18.29
C GLU A 572 -31.49 -4.97 19.24
N PHE A 573 -31.85 -6.16 18.77
CA PHE A 573 -31.77 -7.37 19.57
C PHE A 573 -30.32 -7.87 19.75
N PHE A 574 -29.50 -7.82 18.69
CA PHE A 574 -28.12 -8.32 18.72
C PHE A 574 -27.16 -7.33 19.37
N PHE A 575 -27.16 -6.08 18.91
CA PHE A 575 -26.28 -5.02 19.38
C PHE A 575 -26.87 -4.30 20.60
N GLY A 576 -28.12 -3.84 20.50
CA GLY A 576 -28.76 -3.04 21.53
C GLY A 576 -29.48 -1.83 20.98
N ARG A 577 -30.18 -1.12 21.86
CA ARG A 577 -30.99 0.05 21.49
C ARG A 577 -30.95 1.12 22.55
N ASP A 578 -31.10 2.37 22.13
CA ASP A 578 -31.26 3.47 23.05
C ASP A 578 -32.72 3.65 23.43
N LYS A 579 -33.00 3.69 24.73
CA LYS A 579 -34.32 3.95 25.28
C LYS A 579 -34.31 5.30 25.98
N LYS A 580 -35.22 6.17 25.57
CA LYS A 580 -35.52 7.41 26.30
C LYS A 580 -36.44 7.10 27.47
N GLU A 581 -35.95 7.32 28.68
CA GLU A 581 -36.76 7.17 29.88
C GLU A 581 -37.80 8.31 30.00
N PRO A 582 -38.87 8.12 30.79
CA PRO A 582 -39.83 9.20 31.10
C PRO A 582 -39.19 10.45 31.71
N SER A 583 -37.98 10.31 32.28
CA SER A 583 -37.14 11.39 32.80
C SER A 583 -36.48 12.25 31.70
N GLY A 584 -36.58 11.84 30.43
CA GLY A 584 -35.89 12.46 29.30
C GLY A 584 -34.45 11.97 29.10
N LYS A 585 -33.92 11.14 30.01
CA LYS A 585 -32.57 10.55 29.91
C LYS A 585 -32.56 9.42 28.88
N GLU A 586 -31.56 9.43 28.00
CA GLU A 586 -31.28 8.31 27.09
C GLU A 586 -30.41 7.27 27.80
N VAL A 587 -30.86 6.01 27.76
CA VAL A 587 -30.17 4.86 28.36
C VAL A 587 -30.01 3.80 27.27
N HIS A 588 -28.76 3.40 27.02
CA HIS A 588 -28.46 2.29 26.13
C HIS A 588 -28.82 0.96 26.81
N ILE A 589 -29.60 0.14 26.12
CA ILE A 589 -29.94 -1.23 26.50
C ILE A 589 -29.11 -2.16 25.65
N ASP A 590 -28.18 -2.87 26.27
CA ASP A 590 -27.33 -3.86 25.59
C ASP A 590 -28.18 -4.98 24.97
N GLY A 591 -27.87 -5.32 23.72
CA GLY A 591 -28.39 -6.49 23.04
C GLY A 591 -27.73 -7.78 23.54
N VAL A 592 -28.21 -8.92 23.02
CA VAL A 592 -27.77 -10.25 23.47
C VAL A 592 -26.28 -10.49 23.24
N PHE A 593 -25.74 -10.09 22.08
CA PHE A 593 -24.32 -10.29 21.78
C PHE A 593 -23.43 -9.30 22.53
N THR A 594 -23.92 -8.09 22.81
CA THR A 594 -23.23 -7.13 23.67
C THR A 594 -23.09 -7.65 25.11
N LYS A 595 -24.15 -8.27 25.66
CA LYS A 595 -24.09 -8.91 26.97
C LYS A 595 -23.14 -10.11 26.99
N ILE A 596 -23.13 -10.91 25.94
CA ILE A 596 -22.24 -12.06 25.79
C ILE A 596 -20.78 -11.60 25.65
N ASP A 597 -20.47 -10.61 24.81
CA ASP A 597 -19.11 -10.06 24.68
C ASP A 597 -18.63 -9.49 26.00
N LYS A 598 -19.43 -8.67 26.71
CA LYS A 598 -19.05 -8.15 28.03
C LYS A 598 -18.72 -9.26 29.03
N PHE A 599 -19.50 -10.34 29.03
CA PHE A 599 -19.24 -11.50 29.87
C PHE A 599 -17.93 -12.21 29.48
N LEU A 600 -17.73 -12.51 28.20
CA LEU A 600 -16.53 -13.18 27.69
C LEU A 600 -15.27 -12.31 27.88
N ALA A 601 -15.39 -10.99 27.73
CA ALA A 601 -14.34 -10.03 28.02
C ALA A 601 -13.97 -10.06 29.51
N GLY A 602 -14.95 -10.10 30.42
CA GLY A 602 -14.67 -10.28 31.85
C GLY A 602 -13.94 -11.59 32.19
N LEU A 603 -14.07 -12.61 31.35
CA LEU A 603 -13.34 -13.88 31.52
C LEU A 603 -11.91 -13.83 30.98
N ALA A 604 -11.70 -13.25 29.79
CA ALA A 604 -10.44 -13.41 29.05
C ALA A 604 -9.71 -12.11 28.67
N ASP A 605 -10.34 -10.94 28.82
CA ASP A 605 -9.79 -9.65 28.35
C ASP A 605 -9.13 -8.85 29.46
N GLY A 606 -7.85 -8.54 29.27
CA GLY A 606 -7.04 -7.79 30.23
C GLY A 606 -6.49 -8.63 31.39
N SER A 607 -5.48 -8.09 32.07
CA SER A 607 -4.72 -8.76 33.13
C SER A 607 -5.53 -9.11 34.39
N ASN A 608 -6.63 -8.40 34.61
CA ASN A 608 -7.52 -8.62 35.77
C ASN A 608 -8.73 -9.50 35.44
N SER A 609 -8.79 -10.08 34.24
CA SER A 609 -9.86 -11.00 33.88
C SER A 609 -9.81 -12.28 34.71
N ARG A 610 -10.94 -12.97 34.82
CA ARG A 610 -11.06 -14.13 35.73
C ARG A 610 -10.11 -15.27 35.36
N LEU A 611 -9.92 -15.55 34.06
CA LEU A 611 -9.03 -16.62 33.62
C LEU A 611 -7.56 -16.23 33.80
N GLU A 612 -7.19 -14.96 33.57
CA GLU A 612 -5.82 -14.48 33.78
C GLU A 612 -5.42 -14.48 35.27
N THR A 613 -6.33 -14.05 36.14
CA THR A 613 -6.09 -14.03 37.58
C THR A 613 -5.96 -15.44 38.14
N TYR A 614 -6.77 -16.39 37.64
CA TYR A 614 -6.65 -17.81 37.99
C TYR A 614 -5.35 -18.42 37.45
N GLY A 615 -4.97 -18.14 36.20
CA GLY A 615 -3.71 -18.59 35.61
C GLY A 615 -2.49 -18.07 36.38
N SER A 616 -2.49 -16.79 36.74
CA SER A 616 -1.46 -16.19 37.59
C SER A 616 -1.36 -16.86 38.97
N SER A 617 -2.47 -17.36 39.51
CA SER A 617 -2.47 -18.15 40.74
C SER A 617 -1.79 -19.50 40.53
N LEU A 618 -2.10 -20.21 39.45
CA LEU A 618 -1.46 -21.48 39.10
C LEU A 618 0.05 -21.32 38.91
N GLU A 619 0.51 -20.24 38.28
CA GLU A 619 1.93 -19.94 38.13
C GLU A 619 2.64 -19.70 39.47
N ARG A 620 2.00 -18.97 40.39
CA ARG A 620 2.53 -18.77 41.75
C ARG A 620 2.60 -20.09 42.52
N ASP A 621 1.57 -20.91 42.41
CA ASP A 621 1.53 -22.23 43.03
C ASP A 621 2.62 -23.14 42.46
N ALA A 622 2.85 -23.12 41.14
CA ALA A 622 3.92 -23.87 40.50
C ALA A 622 5.31 -23.47 41.03
N LYS A 623 5.57 -22.16 41.17
CA LYS A 623 6.80 -21.63 41.76
C LYS A 623 6.96 -22.05 43.22
N SER A 624 5.88 -22.03 44.01
CA SER A 624 5.89 -22.47 45.40
C SER A 624 6.21 -23.97 45.50
N LEU A 625 5.52 -24.81 44.72
CA LEU A 625 5.73 -26.25 44.72
C LEU A 625 7.15 -26.63 44.27
N GLN A 626 7.71 -25.91 43.30
CA GLN A 626 9.10 -26.11 42.87
C GLN A 626 10.09 -25.77 44.00
N LYS A 627 9.85 -24.67 44.72
CA LYS A 627 10.65 -24.29 45.89
C LYS A 627 10.52 -25.31 47.02
N ASP A 628 9.32 -25.80 47.29
CA ASP A 628 9.04 -26.80 48.33
C ASP A 628 9.72 -28.13 47.99
N LYS A 629 9.64 -28.59 46.73
CA LYS A 629 10.35 -29.78 46.25
C LYS A 629 11.85 -29.64 46.45
N LYS A 630 12.43 -28.50 46.04
CA LYS A 630 13.87 -28.23 46.18
C LYS A 630 14.29 -28.26 47.65
N SER A 631 13.60 -27.51 48.51
CA SER A 631 13.94 -27.40 49.94
C SER A 631 13.80 -28.74 50.66
N THR A 632 12.77 -29.52 50.32
CA THR A 632 12.56 -30.86 50.87
C THR A 632 13.62 -31.85 50.40
N SER A 633 14.05 -31.75 49.14
CA SER A 633 15.13 -32.60 48.60
C SER A 633 16.45 -32.29 49.29
N GLU A 634 16.82 -31.02 49.43
CA GLU A 634 18.04 -30.58 50.13
C GLU A 634 18.05 -31.02 51.61
N LEU A 635 16.89 -30.99 52.29
CA LEU A 635 16.76 -31.48 53.65
C LEU A 635 17.01 -33.00 53.74
N LEU A 636 16.43 -33.77 52.82
CA LEU A 636 16.65 -35.22 52.76
C LEU A 636 18.11 -35.54 52.46
N ASP A 637 18.70 -34.88 51.45
CA ASP A 637 20.11 -35.04 51.10
C ASP A 637 21.02 -34.77 52.31
N THR A 638 20.83 -33.63 52.98
CA THR A 638 21.61 -33.26 54.18
C THR A 638 21.47 -34.31 55.30
N ARG A 639 20.24 -34.80 55.54
CA ARG A 639 19.98 -35.81 56.57
C ARG A 639 20.71 -37.12 56.26
N TYR A 640 20.63 -37.59 55.02
CA TYR A 640 21.23 -38.86 54.59
C TYR A 640 22.76 -38.75 54.42
N GLU A 641 23.30 -37.61 53.99
CA GLU A 641 24.74 -37.33 54.04
C GLU A 641 25.29 -37.34 55.46
N THR A 642 24.59 -36.70 56.41
CA THR A 642 24.97 -36.72 57.82
C THR A 642 24.95 -38.15 58.36
N MET A 643 23.95 -38.95 57.98
CA MET A 643 23.84 -40.35 58.40
C MET A 643 24.95 -41.21 57.80
N ALA A 644 25.30 -41.01 56.52
CA ALA A 644 26.41 -41.69 55.86
C ALA A 644 27.76 -41.32 56.49
N ASN A 645 27.99 -40.04 56.78
CA ASN A 645 29.20 -39.56 57.46
C ASN A 645 29.35 -40.17 58.86
N ARG A 646 28.25 -40.26 59.62
CA ARG A 646 28.24 -40.93 60.93
C ARG A 646 28.52 -42.43 60.79
N PHE A 647 27.92 -43.08 59.80
CA PHE A 647 28.16 -44.50 59.53
C PHE A 647 29.64 -44.77 59.20
N ALA A 648 30.24 -43.99 58.30
CA ALA A 648 31.66 -44.10 57.96
C ALA A 648 32.59 -43.84 59.16
N ALA A 649 32.24 -42.89 60.03
CA ALA A 649 32.97 -42.63 61.27
C ALA A 649 32.90 -43.82 62.24
N TYR A 650 31.73 -44.45 62.38
CA TYR A 650 31.58 -45.67 63.19
C TYR A 650 32.34 -46.85 62.61
N ASP A 651 32.32 -47.05 61.29
CA ASP A 651 33.12 -48.09 60.63
C ASP A 651 34.62 -47.89 60.90
N SER A 652 35.12 -46.65 60.84
CA SER A 652 36.51 -46.32 61.20
C SER A 652 36.83 -46.65 62.67
N GLN A 653 35.91 -46.37 63.60
CA GLN A 653 36.09 -46.71 65.02
C GLN A 653 36.07 -48.23 65.22
N ILE A 654 35.14 -48.95 64.59
CA ILE A 654 35.06 -50.41 64.66
C ILE A 654 36.34 -51.04 64.10
N ALA A 655 36.86 -50.54 62.99
CA ALA A 655 38.14 -51.00 62.43
C ALA A 655 39.30 -50.78 63.41
N ARG A 656 39.37 -49.61 64.06
CA ARG A 656 40.36 -49.33 65.12
C ARG A 656 40.21 -50.27 66.31
N THR A 657 38.98 -50.49 66.79
CA THR A 657 38.70 -51.40 67.91
C THR A 657 39.01 -52.85 67.55
N LYS A 658 38.71 -53.30 66.33
CA LYS A 658 39.09 -54.63 65.82
C LYS A 658 40.61 -54.79 65.76
N ASN A 659 41.34 -53.77 65.32
CA ASN A 659 42.81 -53.79 65.32
C ASN A 659 43.37 -53.82 66.75
N ALA A 660 42.81 -53.04 67.67
CA ALA A 660 43.21 -53.05 69.08
C ALA A 660 42.87 -54.38 69.77
N PHE A 661 41.72 -54.97 69.44
CA PHE A 661 41.35 -56.29 69.95
C PHE A 661 42.25 -57.38 69.36
N GLY A 662 42.58 -57.30 68.07
CA GLY A 662 43.53 -58.19 67.42
C GLY A 662 44.93 -58.09 68.03
N SER A 663 45.39 -56.89 68.38
CA SER A 663 46.69 -56.71 69.05
C SER A 663 46.67 -57.24 70.49
N VAL A 664 45.59 -57.04 71.24
CA VAL A 664 45.39 -57.64 72.57
C VAL A 664 45.33 -59.16 72.48
N GLN A 665 44.63 -59.71 71.48
CA GLN A 665 44.57 -61.16 71.25
C GLN A 665 45.96 -61.71 70.91
N MET A 666 46.74 -61.06 70.04
CA MET A 666 48.13 -61.44 69.79
C MET A 666 48.98 -61.39 71.07
N MET A 667 48.79 -60.39 71.94
CA MET A 667 49.48 -60.34 73.25
C MET A 667 49.07 -61.50 74.16
N ILE A 668 47.77 -61.83 74.21
CA ILE A 668 47.26 -62.99 74.96
C ILE A 668 47.87 -64.28 74.42
N ASP A 669 47.82 -64.50 73.10
CA ASP A 669 48.34 -65.70 72.46
C ASP A 669 49.86 -65.84 72.65
N GLN A 670 50.62 -64.73 72.58
CA GLN A 670 52.05 -64.70 72.93
C GLN A 670 52.32 -64.99 74.41
N SER A 671 51.43 -64.57 75.31
CA SER A 671 51.55 -64.85 76.75
C SER A 671 51.21 -66.30 77.10
N VAL A 672 50.30 -66.92 76.35
CA VAL A 672 49.92 -68.33 76.48
C VAL A 672 51.00 -69.24 75.89
N ALA A 673 51.66 -68.85 74.80
CA ALA A 673 52.78 -69.59 74.20
C ALA A 673 54.09 -69.57 75.02
N LYS A 674 54.17 -68.76 76.08
CA LYS A 674 55.31 -68.71 77.04
C LYS A 674 55.09 -69.56 78.30
N LYS A 675 54.01 -70.34 78.37
CA LYS A 675 53.73 -71.37 79.37
C LYS A 675 53.68 -72.73 78.71
#